data_AF-A0A4R2R8R2-F1
#
_entry.id   AF-A0A4R2R8R2-F1
#
_cell.length_a   1.000
_cell.length_b   1.000
_cell.length_c   1.000
_cell.angle_alpha   90.00
_cell.angle_beta   90.00
_cell.angle_gamma   90.00
#
_symmetry.space_group_name_H-M   'P 1'
#
loop_
_entity.id
_entity.type
_entity.pdbx_description
1 polymer ?
#
loop_
_entity_poly.entity_id
_entity_poly.type
_entity_poly.pdbx_seq_one_letter_code
_entity_poly.pdbx_strand_id
1 'polypeptide(L)'
;MFTFKSKAMKVLLAMTLAFPLPAAATLTYGNVAQAEGPTDPAPVIPAKVVNENAGKKVLFDNTHGQTAGAADWVIDGGFSDFGNALAENGYYVKELRKTSPITLSDLQDYDVFIIGEANNPYKKSEQDAMLQFVQNGGSIFFIGDHYNADRNKNRWDANEVFNGYRRGAWENPAKGMSAQEAASAQMQGVQSSDWLGQNFGIRFRFNALADITATNVAAPADTFGITQGVKTVAMHAGATLAILDPNKAKGLVYMPKTNERWANAVDQGVYNGGGIEEGPYAAIAKVGGGKAAFIGDSSPVEDATPKYLREDTGKKKTTYDGFKEQDDATLLVNMVNWLAKKENYTSFANKGIALDPVTPLLAFETPQNTTEPQPEPWAAPDPGYLWYDSSTFKPGSYGSVQAAPVPPVYSTVHQAQLPANEVFQIRMVGDNFLPNSTVSGFNLGIYLAGGTQVAQVQNPDGTWPTSYGYSAQFSMTADAFGHATKTVNVRLKPGTALGDASLRIRQASTALATKTVTIANVPAEQLPEDKPPVPTTITIGEARDKAVGQLVTVQGVITTQPGAFGGQGFYLQDETGGVYVFQSQAGFNVGDRVEITAATEVYNTEFELTEVMAIKKIGTAELPAAKVVNAVDATNQGQRVTLENVKISNLHGVTPAGSFEFNATNDNGTTVIRVDGRTGLTLDKFSYKDGQTVTVSGVSSIFKGTFQLKPTALSDFAADTQAPVTTAAVSGQANANGWYNQDVTVTLTATDDKSGVARIEYQIGNGDWNAYTAPFAINTDGDHNVAYRAVDVNGNVEAEKSLTVKLDKTMPTVDVIQSGGDLRNVNFDETVSFSVQATDAASGVAAVELYLDDHLINQNAELSAKSLGLGAHTLRVRVRDNADNLYEGNFLFLVETNFASIDKLVNQLAENGEVKNSGIKQSLLAKLDTAERAAKAGNSDQAIKHLQQLQQTLNTYVKAGNISASGAETLNSNIEYLLSHDLK
;
A
#
# COMPACT_ATOMS: atom_id res chain seq x y z
N MET A 1 -36.13 21.75 26.43
CA MET A 1 -36.99 22.95 26.46
C MET A 1 -37.08 23.46 25.02
N PHE A 2 -38.29 23.44 24.44
CA PHE A 2 -38.79 24.11 23.21
C PHE A 2 -37.94 24.07 21.92
N THR A 3 -38.20 23.21 20.91
CA THR A 3 -39.24 23.25 19.82
C THR A 3 -39.04 24.38 18.77
N PHE A 4 -39.23 24.28 17.43
CA PHE A 4 -40.21 23.59 16.57
C PHE A 4 -39.75 23.59 15.07
N LYS A 5 -39.96 22.46 14.36
CA LYS A 5 -40.39 22.20 12.94
C LYS A 5 -39.95 23.05 11.72
N SER A 6 -39.54 22.37 10.62
CA SER A 6 -40.35 22.07 9.41
C SER A 6 -39.53 21.17 8.44
N LYS A 7 -39.97 19.95 8.08
CA LYS A 7 -40.81 19.53 6.93
C LYS A 7 -40.39 20.11 5.56
N ALA A 8 -39.58 19.38 4.79
CA ALA A 8 -39.77 19.09 3.36
C ALA A 8 -38.56 18.34 2.74
N MET A 9 -38.61 17.01 2.62
CA MET A 9 -38.10 16.26 1.45
C MET A 9 -38.45 14.76 1.58
N LYS A 10 -39.73 14.45 1.35
CA LYS A 10 -40.18 13.15 0.84
C LYS A 10 -41.04 13.48 -0.38
N VAL A 11 -40.95 12.65 -1.41
CA VAL A 11 -41.55 12.76 -2.76
C VAL A 11 -40.64 13.43 -3.79
N LEU A 12 -39.74 12.62 -4.38
CA LEU A 12 -39.60 12.52 -5.84
C LEU A 12 -39.20 11.08 -6.21
N LEU A 13 -40.08 10.14 -5.87
CA LEU A 13 -40.14 8.82 -6.51
C LEU A 13 -41.43 8.88 -7.35
N ALA A 14 -41.33 8.48 -8.62
CA ALA A 14 -42.35 8.55 -9.68
C ALA A 14 -42.43 9.89 -10.46
N MET A 15 -41.60 9.99 -11.51
CA MET A 15 -42.02 10.31 -12.88
C MET A 15 -40.77 10.49 -13.75
N THR A 16 -40.27 9.40 -14.34
CA THR A 16 -39.67 9.48 -15.67
C THR A 16 -40.39 8.48 -16.55
N LEU A 17 -41.12 9.07 -17.48
CA LEU A 17 -41.94 8.45 -18.51
C LEU A 17 -41.18 7.37 -19.28
N ALA A 18 -41.94 6.31 -19.56
CA ALA A 18 -41.67 5.32 -20.58
C ALA A 18 -41.34 6.00 -21.91
N PHE A 19 -40.09 5.85 -22.35
CA PHE A 19 -39.74 5.83 -23.76
C PHE A 19 -39.65 4.36 -24.19
N PRO A 20 -40.23 3.96 -25.32
CA PRO A 20 -39.97 2.64 -25.86
C PRO A 20 -38.48 2.62 -26.26
N LEU A 21 -37.67 1.87 -25.51
CA LEU A 21 -36.34 1.48 -25.93
C LEU A 21 -36.47 0.85 -27.32
N PRO A 22 -35.91 1.43 -28.40
CA PRO A 22 -35.56 0.58 -29.53
C PRO A 22 -34.55 -0.43 -28.95
N ALA A 23 -34.75 -1.72 -29.26
CA ALA A 23 -33.82 -2.77 -28.90
C ALA A 23 -32.43 -2.39 -29.42
N ALA A 24 -31.63 -1.73 -28.57
CA ALA A 24 -30.23 -1.53 -28.78
C ALA A 24 -29.66 -2.94 -28.78
N ALA A 25 -29.29 -3.40 -29.96
CA ALA A 25 -28.47 -4.60 -30.11
C ALA A 25 -27.26 -4.38 -29.19
N THR A 26 -27.23 -5.09 -28.08
CA THR A 26 -26.05 -5.29 -27.26
C THR A 26 -25.01 -5.93 -28.17
N LEU A 27 -24.19 -5.09 -28.79
CA LEU A 27 -22.97 -5.51 -29.47
C LEU A 27 -21.96 -5.82 -28.37
N THR A 28 -22.01 -7.06 -27.89
CA THR A 28 -20.99 -7.65 -27.04
C THR A 28 -19.74 -7.89 -27.88
N TYR A 29 -18.72 -7.04 -27.77
CA TYR A 29 -17.37 -7.29 -28.29
C TYR A 29 -16.38 -6.54 -27.39
N GLY A 30 -15.24 -7.07 -26.96
CA GLY A 30 -14.64 -8.37 -27.10
C GLY A 30 -13.39 -8.35 -26.23
N ASN A 31 -13.51 -8.78 -24.97
CA ASN A 31 -12.34 -9.36 -24.31
C ASN A 31 -11.79 -10.40 -25.29
N VAL A 32 -10.49 -10.40 -25.58
CA VAL A 32 -9.88 -11.61 -26.16
C VAL A 32 -10.06 -12.65 -25.06
N ALA A 33 -11.16 -13.40 -25.15
CA ALA A 33 -11.68 -14.15 -24.03
C ALA A 33 -10.62 -15.19 -23.70
N GLN A 34 -9.86 -14.97 -22.63
CA GLN A 34 -9.17 -16.09 -21.99
C GLN A 34 -10.28 -17.06 -21.59
N ALA A 35 -10.06 -18.36 -21.75
CA ALA A 35 -10.96 -19.29 -21.09
C ALA A 35 -10.87 -19.02 -19.58
N GLU A 36 -12.00 -19.12 -18.89
CA GLU A 36 -12.07 -18.86 -17.45
C GLU A 36 -11.01 -19.68 -16.71
N GLY A 37 -10.57 -19.17 -15.57
CA GLY A 37 -9.62 -19.84 -14.70
C GLY A 37 -9.99 -19.73 -13.23
N PRO A 38 -9.10 -20.20 -12.34
CA PRO A 38 -9.35 -20.25 -10.90
C PRO A 38 -9.58 -18.89 -10.21
N THR A 39 -9.25 -17.78 -10.88
CA THR A 39 -9.44 -16.42 -10.36
C THR A 39 -10.72 -15.75 -10.87
N ASP A 40 -11.38 -16.32 -11.87
CA ASP A 40 -12.62 -15.78 -12.40
C ASP A 40 -13.80 -16.08 -11.48
N PRO A 41 -14.86 -15.25 -11.52
CA PRO A 41 -16.06 -15.50 -10.74
C PRO A 41 -16.61 -16.91 -10.98
N ALA A 42 -16.79 -17.68 -9.92
CA ALA A 42 -17.35 -19.02 -10.01
C ALA A 42 -18.83 -18.97 -10.45
N PRO A 43 -19.29 -19.88 -11.33
CA PRO A 43 -20.67 -19.96 -11.74
C PRO A 43 -21.57 -20.28 -10.54
N VAL A 44 -22.81 -19.82 -10.64
CA VAL A 44 -23.84 -19.97 -9.63
C VAL A 44 -25.16 -20.28 -10.33
N ILE A 45 -25.84 -21.34 -9.88
CA ILE A 45 -27.21 -21.64 -10.28
C ILE A 45 -28.10 -21.38 -9.05
N PRO A 46 -28.92 -20.32 -9.06
CA PRO A 46 -29.82 -20.05 -7.95
C PRO A 46 -30.92 -21.12 -7.88
N ALA A 47 -31.40 -21.39 -6.67
CA ALA A 47 -32.55 -22.26 -6.46
C ALA A 47 -33.75 -21.78 -7.31
N LYS A 48 -34.34 -22.68 -8.09
CA LYS A 48 -35.48 -22.36 -8.98
C LYS A 48 -36.83 -22.49 -8.29
N VAL A 49 -36.89 -23.19 -7.15
CA VAL A 49 -38.10 -23.42 -6.35
C VAL A 49 -37.82 -23.25 -4.86
N VAL A 50 -38.89 -23.03 -4.09
CA VAL A 50 -38.85 -23.00 -2.62
C VAL A 50 -39.59 -24.22 -2.09
N ASN A 51 -38.86 -25.15 -1.46
CA ASN A 51 -39.37 -26.40 -0.88
C ASN A 51 -38.59 -26.75 0.41
N GLU A 52 -38.62 -28.00 0.87
CA GLU A 52 -37.87 -28.46 2.05
C GLU A 52 -36.33 -28.33 1.95
N ASN A 53 -35.81 -28.05 0.76
CA ASN A 53 -34.39 -27.80 0.51
C ASN A 53 -34.05 -26.30 0.43
N ALA A 54 -35.04 -25.41 0.53
CA ALA A 54 -34.81 -23.98 0.51
C ALA A 54 -33.79 -23.55 1.58
N GLY A 55 -32.80 -22.77 1.15
CA GLY A 55 -31.70 -22.30 2.01
C GLY A 55 -30.52 -23.25 2.13
N LYS A 56 -30.62 -24.50 1.64
CA LYS A 56 -29.50 -25.44 1.59
C LYS A 56 -28.60 -25.15 0.40
N LYS A 57 -27.29 -25.35 0.58
CA LYS A 57 -26.27 -25.01 -0.42
C LYS A 57 -25.41 -26.20 -0.81
N VAL A 58 -25.16 -26.32 -2.11
CA VAL A 58 -24.31 -27.35 -2.72
C VAL A 58 -23.12 -26.66 -3.39
N LEU A 59 -21.92 -27.15 -3.09
CA LEU A 59 -20.66 -26.68 -3.67
C LEU A 59 -20.08 -27.76 -4.59
N PHE A 60 -19.70 -27.42 -5.81
CA PHE A 60 -18.98 -28.31 -6.73
C PHE A 60 -17.49 -27.95 -6.77
N ASP A 61 -16.62 -28.94 -6.73
CA ASP A 61 -15.17 -28.75 -6.86
C ASP A 61 -14.76 -28.43 -8.30
N ASN A 62 -13.93 -27.41 -8.49
CA ASN A 62 -13.17 -27.18 -9.72
C ASN A 62 -11.73 -26.73 -9.39
N THR A 63 -11.15 -27.36 -8.36
CA THR A 63 -9.80 -27.05 -7.87
C THR A 63 -8.79 -28.17 -8.12
N HIS A 64 -9.26 -29.39 -8.43
CA HIS A 64 -8.41 -30.58 -8.62
C HIS A 64 -8.51 -31.16 -10.02
N GLY A 65 -8.59 -30.32 -11.04
CA GLY A 65 -8.50 -30.75 -12.44
C GLY A 65 -9.80 -31.31 -13.00
N GLN A 66 -10.96 -30.82 -12.55
CA GLN A 66 -12.27 -31.16 -13.12
C GLN A 66 -12.44 -30.75 -14.59
N THR A 67 -11.52 -29.94 -15.12
CA THR A 67 -11.47 -29.53 -16.52
C THR A 67 -10.25 -30.10 -17.27
N ALA A 68 -9.52 -31.03 -16.66
CA ALA A 68 -8.28 -31.60 -17.20
C ALA A 68 -8.55 -32.43 -18.46
N GLY A 69 -7.68 -32.32 -19.46
CA GLY A 69 -7.80 -33.11 -20.69
C GLY A 69 -9.22 -33.15 -21.26
N ALA A 70 -9.85 -34.33 -21.23
CA ALA A 70 -11.22 -34.55 -21.71
C ALA A 70 -12.34 -34.20 -20.70
N ALA A 71 -12.02 -34.05 -19.41
CA ALA A 71 -12.99 -33.78 -18.35
C ALA A 71 -13.57 -32.37 -18.46
N ASP A 72 -14.85 -32.19 -18.11
CA ASP A 72 -15.47 -30.87 -18.03
C ASP A 72 -16.57 -30.81 -16.95
N TRP A 73 -16.21 -31.21 -15.74
CA TRP A 73 -17.14 -31.50 -14.62
C TRP A 73 -17.58 -30.25 -13.86
N VAL A 74 -17.93 -29.21 -14.61
CA VAL A 74 -18.35 -27.90 -14.11
C VAL A 74 -19.85 -27.68 -14.30
N ILE A 75 -20.47 -26.88 -13.42
CA ILE A 75 -21.93 -26.74 -13.34
C ILE A 75 -22.55 -25.93 -14.49
N ASP A 76 -21.73 -25.30 -15.32
CA ASP A 76 -22.12 -24.63 -16.58
C ASP A 76 -21.42 -25.25 -17.80
N GLY A 77 -21.00 -26.50 -17.65
CA GLY A 77 -20.41 -27.35 -18.67
C GLY A 77 -20.95 -28.78 -18.55
N GLY A 78 -20.08 -29.79 -18.59
CA GLY A 78 -20.49 -31.19 -18.62
C GLY A 78 -21.33 -31.68 -17.43
N PHE A 79 -21.46 -30.94 -16.32
CA PHE A 79 -22.36 -31.26 -15.19
C PHE A 79 -23.56 -30.29 -15.09
N SER A 80 -23.89 -29.56 -16.15
CA SER A 80 -24.91 -28.53 -16.10
C SER A 80 -26.33 -29.07 -15.88
N ASP A 81 -26.69 -30.21 -16.47
CA ASP A 81 -27.99 -30.85 -16.26
C ASP A 81 -28.14 -31.30 -14.80
N PHE A 82 -27.09 -31.84 -14.19
CA PHE A 82 -27.09 -32.21 -12.77
C PHE A 82 -27.23 -30.98 -11.87
N GLY A 83 -26.44 -29.92 -12.12
CA GLY A 83 -26.55 -28.66 -11.39
C GLY A 83 -27.94 -28.03 -11.49
N ASN A 84 -28.54 -28.05 -12.69
CA ASN A 84 -29.90 -27.57 -12.92
C ASN A 84 -30.96 -28.41 -12.21
N ALA A 85 -30.82 -29.74 -12.22
CA ALA A 85 -31.74 -30.63 -11.50
C ALA A 85 -31.71 -30.37 -9.98
N LEU A 86 -30.55 -30.08 -9.40
CA LEU A 86 -30.44 -29.68 -7.99
C LEU A 86 -31.09 -28.33 -7.72
N ALA A 87 -30.91 -27.35 -8.60
CA ALA A 87 -31.56 -26.05 -8.48
C ALA A 87 -33.09 -26.15 -8.60
N GLU A 88 -33.58 -27.02 -9.49
CA GLU A 88 -35.00 -27.38 -9.62
C GLU A 88 -35.52 -28.16 -8.42
N ASN A 89 -34.64 -28.82 -7.67
CA ASN A 89 -34.94 -29.44 -6.39
C ASN A 89 -34.81 -28.48 -5.20
N GLY A 90 -34.58 -27.18 -5.43
CA GLY A 90 -34.60 -26.12 -4.42
C GLY A 90 -33.24 -25.77 -3.79
N TYR A 91 -32.14 -26.33 -4.29
CA TYR A 91 -30.79 -26.03 -3.80
C TYR A 91 -30.19 -24.78 -4.43
N TYR A 92 -29.40 -24.05 -3.66
CA TYR A 92 -28.43 -23.12 -4.22
C TYR A 92 -27.18 -23.90 -4.64
N VAL A 93 -26.76 -23.78 -5.90
CA VAL A 93 -25.60 -24.50 -6.43
C VAL A 93 -24.51 -23.51 -6.83
N LYS A 94 -23.28 -23.78 -6.43
CA LYS A 94 -22.11 -22.95 -6.77
C LYS A 94 -20.88 -23.81 -6.97
N GLU A 95 -19.93 -23.32 -7.74
CA GLU A 95 -18.62 -23.93 -7.91
C GLU A 95 -17.55 -23.31 -6.99
N LEU A 96 -16.56 -24.10 -6.60
CA LEU A 96 -15.34 -23.69 -5.92
C LEU A 96 -14.22 -23.52 -6.95
N ARG A 97 -13.75 -22.28 -7.14
CA ARG A 97 -12.60 -21.96 -7.99
C ARG A 97 -11.52 -21.29 -7.17
N LYS A 98 -10.31 -21.86 -7.18
CA LYS A 98 -9.09 -21.30 -6.60
C LYS A 98 -7.89 -22.18 -6.89
N THR A 99 -6.69 -21.64 -6.70
CA THR A 99 -5.41 -22.39 -6.76
C THR A 99 -4.86 -22.77 -5.39
N SER A 100 -5.39 -22.19 -4.31
CA SER A 100 -4.97 -22.53 -2.95
C SER A 100 -5.63 -23.83 -2.48
N PRO A 101 -4.99 -24.59 -1.58
CA PRO A 101 -5.56 -25.84 -1.05
C PRO A 101 -6.95 -25.63 -0.43
N ILE A 102 -7.86 -26.59 -0.59
CA ILE A 102 -9.18 -26.59 0.08
C ILE A 102 -8.99 -26.51 1.60
N THR A 103 -9.73 -25.61 2.23
CA THR A 103 -9.75 -25.37 3.68
C THR A 103 -11.16 -25.57 4.23
N LEU A 104 -11.29 -25.76 5.54
CA LEU A 104 -12.61 -25.87 6.17
C LEU A 104 -13.48 -24.63 5.92
N SER A 105 -12.90 -23.43 5.88
CA SER A 105 -13.65 -22.19 5.63
C SER A 105 -14.29 -22.14 4.24
N ASP A 106 -13.73 -22.85 3.25
CA ASP A 106 -14.36 -22.93 1.93
C ASP A 106 -15.63 -23.79 1.96
N LEU A 107 -15.67 -24.78 2.86
CA LEU A 107 -16.71 -25.82 2.90
C LEU A 107 -17.81 -25.54 3.94
N GLN A 108 -17.48 -24.89 5.06
CA GLN A 108 -18.33 -24.84 6.27
C GLN A 108 -19.71 -24.18 6.06
N ASP A 109 -19.86 -23.34 5.04
CA ASP A 109 -21.12 -22.65 4.73
C ASP A 109 -22.05 -23.45 3.80
N TYR A 110 -21.63 -24.66 3.40
CA TYR A 110 -22.37 -25.53 2.49
C TYR A 110 -22.82 -26.83 3.17
N ASP A 111 -23.92 -27.39 2.69
CA ASP A 111 -24.47 -28.65 3.20
C ASP A 111 -23.84 -29.87 2.54
N VAL A 112 -23.56 -29.75 1.23
CA VAL A 112 -23.01 -30.81 0.39
C VAL A 112 -21.87 -30.25 -0.46
N PHE A 113 -20.74 -30.95 -0.47
CA PHE A 113 -19.62 -30.72 -1.36
C PHE A 113 -19.53 -31.86 -2.38
N ILE A 114 -19.58 -31.58 -3.66
CA ILE A 114 -19.60 -32.55 -4.76
C ILE A 114 -18.28 -32.45 -5.52
N ILE A 115 -17.67 -33.60 -5.76
CA ILE A 115 -16.36 -33.71 -6.39
C ILE A 115 -16.48 -34.66 -7.57
N GLY A 116 -16.39 -34.12 -8.78
CA GLY A 116 -16.26 -34.89 -10.01
C GLY A 116 -14.80 -35.25 -10.26
N GLU A 117 -14.53 -36.52 -10.57
CA GLU A 117 -13.29 -37.10 -11.10
C GLU A 117 -12.04 -36.22 -10.91
N ALA A 118 -11.55 -36.13 -9.68
CA ALA A 118 -10.38 -35.29 -9.39
C ALA A 118 -9.15 -35.86 -10.08
N ASN A 119 -8.48 -35.04 -10.88
CA ASN A 119 -7.29 -35.40 -11.66
C ASN A 119 -5.99 -34.93 -11.01
N ASN A 120 -6.05 -34.11 -9.95
CA ASN A 120 -4.89 -33.72 -9.16
C ASN A 120 -4.99 -34.30 -7.74
N PRO A 121 -3.89 -34.85 -7.17
CA PRO A 121 -3.93 -35.44 -5.84
C PRO A 121 -4.23 -34.42 -4.74
N TYR A 122 -4.98 -34.85 -3.73
CA TYR A 122 -5.19 -34.05 -2.53
C TYR A 122 -3.93 -33.98 -1.68
N LYS A 123 -3.68 -32.81 -1.14
CA LYS A 123 -2.70 -32.62 -0.07
C LYS A 123 -3.28 -33.17 1.23
N LYS A 124 -2.39 -33.55 2.15
CA LYS A 124 -2.79 -33.98 3.50
C LYS A 124 -3.68 -32.95 4.21
N SER A 125 -3.41 -31.67 4.02
CA SER A 125 -4.21 -30.57 4.59
C SER A 125 -5.64 -30.53 4.06
N GLU A 126 -5.85 -30.89 2.80
CA GLU A 126 -7.17 -30.86 2.15
C GLU A 126 -7.99 -32.07 2.59
N GLN A 127 -7.35 -33.24 2.67
CA GLN A 127 -7.91 -34.43 3.30
C GLN A 127 -8.36 -34.17 4.74
N ASP A 128 -7.55 -33.43 5.53
CA ASP A 128 -7.93 -33.04 6.89
C ASP A 128 -9.12 -32.08 6.91
N ALA A 129 -9.14 -31.08 6.04
CA ALA A 129 -10.25 -30.13 5.92
C ALA A 129 -11.56 -30.82 5.52
N MET A 130 -11.52 -31.71 4.53
CA MET A 130 -12.68 -32.50 4.10
C MET A 130 -13.17 -33.44 5.21
N LEU A 131 -12.26 -34.11 5.91
CA LEU A 131 -12.62 -34.98 7.03
C LEU A 131 -13.27 -34.17 8.16
N GLN A 132 -12.71 -33.02 8.50
CA GLN A 132 -13.25 -32.13 9.52
C GLN A 132 -14.62 -31.57 9.13
N PHE A 133 -14.81 -31.19 7.86
CA PHE A 133 -16.10 -30.77 7.33
C PHE A 133 -17.18 -31.83 7.53
N VAL A 134 -16.88 -33.09 7.17
CA VAL A 134 -17.82 -34.21 7.37
C VAL A 134 -18.06 -34.49 8.85
N GLN A 135 -17.01 -34.50 9.68
CA GLN A 135 -17.16 -34.71 11.14
C GLN A 135 -18.05 -33.65 11.79
N ASN A 136 -17.99 -32.40 11.30
CA ASN A 136 -18.81 -31.27 11.72
C ASN A 136 -20.27 -31.33 11.21
N GLY A 137 -20.65 -32.38 10.50
CA GLY A 137 -22.01 -32.56 10.00
C GLY A 137 -22.18 -32.25 8.52
N GLY A 138 -21.13 -31.80 7.81
CA GLY A 138 -21.12 -31.64 6.36
C GLY A 138 -21.22 -32.96 5.61
N SER A 139 -21.45 -32.88 4.31
CA SER A 139 -21.59 -34.06 3.45
C SER A 139 -20.76 -33.95 2.19
N ILE A 140 -20.13 -35.04 1.73
CA ILE A 140 -19.35 -35.07 0.48
C ILE A 140 -19.93 -36.09 -0.50
N PHE A 141 -19.99 -35.76 -1.78
CA PHE A 141 -20.30 -36.72 -2.84
C PHE A 141 -19.07 -36.88 -3.76
N PHE A 142 -18.49 -38.06 -3.76
CA PHE A 142 -17.39 -38.43 -4.66
C PHE A 142 -17.92 -39.14 -5.91
N ILE A 143 -17.64 -38.58 -7.07
CA ILE A 143 -17.96 -39.15 -8.38
C ILE A 143 -16.64 -39.54 -9.02
N GLY A 144 -16.32 -40.83 -9.01
CA GLY A 144 -15.09 -41.39 -9.58
C GLY A 144 -15.25 -41.76 -11.04
N ASP A 145 -14.26 -42.49 -11.54
CA ASP A 145 -14.27 -43.10 -12.87
C ASP A 145 -13.50 -44.42 -12.78
N HIS A 146 -13.16 -45.07 -13.89
CA HIS A 146 -12.32 -46.25 -13.89
C HIS A 146 -10.86 -45.95 -13.61
N TYR A 147 -10.10 -47.01 -13.27
CA TYR A 147 -8.64 -46.93 -13.30
C TYR A 147 -8.16 -46.79 -14.75
N ASN A 148 -7.07 -46.06 -15.00
CA ASN A 148 -6.64 -45.62 -16.33
C ASN A 148 -7.58 -44.57 -16.98
N ALA A 149 -8.11 -43.65 -16.17
CA ALA A 149 -8.88 -42.46 -16.56
C ALA A 149 -8.09 -41.14 -16.40
N ASP A 150 -6.77 -41.19 -16.18
CA ASP A 150 -5.88 -40.01 -16.06
C ASP A 150 -6.04 -39.02 -17.24
N ARG A 151 -6.70 -37.89 -17.00
CA ARG A 151 -7.05 -36.92 -18.06
C ARG A 151 -5.93 -35.94 -18.35
N ASN A 152 -5.10 -35.60 -17.37
CA ASN A 152 -3.98 -34.65 -17.54
C ASN A 152 -2.62 -35.34 -17.72
N LYS A 153 -2.58 -36.67 -17.75
CA LYS A 153 -1.36 -37.48 -17.93
C LYS A 153 -0.37 -37.32 -16.78
N ASN A 154 -0.85 -37.09 -15.56
CA ASN A 154 -0.02 -36.89 -14.38
C ASN A 154 0.21 -38.16 -13.53
N ARG A 155 -0.34 -39.30 -13.97
CA ARG A 155 -0.31 -40.62 -13.31
C ARG A 155 -1.30 -40.79 -12.16
N TRP A 156 -2.15 -39.82 -11.87
CA TRP A 156 -3.17 -39.95 -10.84
C TRP A 156 -4.55 -40.14 -11.47
N ASP A 157 -5.16 -41.29 -11.17
CA ASP A 157 -6.56 -41.53 -11.47
C ASP A 157 -7.46 -41.02 -10.32
N ALA A 158 -8.69 -40.61 -10.61
CA ALA A 158 -9.60 -40.08 -9.59
C ALA A 158 -9.82 -41.05 -8.40
N ASN A 159 -9.87 -42.35 -8.68
CA ASN A 159 -10.00 -43.37 -7.65
C ASN A 159 -8.82 -43.35 -6.66
N GLU A 160 -7.62 -43.07 -7.15
CA GLU A 160 -6.39 -42.96 -6.35
C GLU A 160 -6.37 -41.66 -5.57
N VAL A 161 -6.75 -40.55 -6.21
CA VAL A 161 -6.88 -39.24 -5.58
C VAL A 161 -7.84 -39.32 -4.40
N PHE A 162 -9.00 -39.92 -4.60
CA PHE A 162 -10.01 -40.12 -3.57
C PHE A 162 -9.52 -41.05 -2.47
N ASN A 163 -8.96 -42.21 -2.81
CA ASN A 163 -8.43 -43.13 -1.82
C ASN A 163 -7.28 -42.53 -0.99
N GLY A 164 -6.53 -41.58 -1.55
CA GLY A 164 -5.43 -40.87 -0.90
C GLY A 164 -4.04 -41.47 -1.20
N TYR A 165 -3.94 -42.39 -2.16
CA TYR A 165 -2.69 -43.03 -2.55
C TYR A 165 -2.74 -43.50 -4.00
N ARG A 166 -1.58 -43.50 -4.66
CA ARG A 166 -1.40 -44.02 -6.02
C ARG A 166 -0.95 -45.47 -6.01
N ARG A 167 -1.53 -46.29 -6.89
CA ARG A 167 -1.25 -47.72 -7.06
C ARG A 167 0.22 -47.90 -7.41
N GLY A 168 0.93 -48.79 -6.72
CA GLY A 168 2.36 -49.05 -6.99
C GLY A 168 3.33 -47.97 -6.50
N ALA A 169 2.83 -46.93 -5.84
CA ALA A 169 3.60 -45.76 -5.40
C ALA A 169 3.35 -45.41 -3.92
N TRP A 170 3.08 -46.43 -3.10
CA TRP A 170 2.76 -46.24 -1.68
C TRP A 170 3.85 -45.48 -0.91
N GLU A 171 5.13 -45.86 -1.03
CA GLU A 171 6.22 -45.23 -0.28
C GLU A 171 6.54 -43.81 -0.77
N ASN A 172 6.32 -43.55 -2.06
CA ASN A 172 6.61 -42.27 -2.68
C ASN A 172 5.53 -41.94 -3.72
N PRO A 173 4.58 -41.03 -3.43
CA PRO A 173 3.52 -40.66 -4.36
C PRO A 173 4.05 -40.11 -5.69
N ALA A 174 5.26 -39.53 -5.71
CA ALA A 174 5.91 -38.99 -6.90
C ALA A 174 6.79 -40.01 -7.67
N LYS A 175 6.73 -41.30 -7.35
CA LYS A 175 7.52 -42.35 -8.02
C LYS A 175 7.35 -42.30 -9.55
N GLY A 176 8.43 -42.27 -10.32
CA GLY A 176 8.34 -42.24 -11.79
C GLY A 176 7.97 -40.88 -12.40
N MET A 177 7.76 -39.84 -11.59
CA MET A 177 7.67 -38.45 -12.06
C MET A 177 9.06 -37.86 -12.31
N SER A 178 9.14 -36.87 -13.21
CA SER A 178 10.32 -36.02 -13.36
C SER A 178 10.56 -35.15 -12.12
N ALA A 179 11.76 -34.58 -12.00
CA ALA A 179 12.10 -33.70 -10.88
C ALA A 179 11.19 -32.46 -10.81
N GLN A 180 10.79 -31.93 -11.96
CA GLN A 180 9.90 -30.77 -12.07
C GLN A 180 8.46 -31.12 -11.68
N GLU A 181 7.94 -32.26 -12.14
CA GLU A 181 6.63 -32.76 -11.72
C GLU A 181 6.57 -32.99 -10.21
N ALA A 182 7.59 -33.66 -9.65
CA ALA A 182 7.67 -33.94 -8.22
C ALA A 182 7.78 -32.66 -7.36
N ALA A 183 8.40 -31.60 -7.90
CA ALA A 183 8.55 -30.31 -7.22
C ALA A 183 7.35 -29.35 -7.43
N SER A 184 6.40 -29.70 -8.30
CA SER A 184 5.25 -28.87 -8.65
C SER A 184 4.39 -28.52 -7.43
N ALA A 185 3.68 -27.39 -7.51
CA ALA A 185 2.80 -26.94 -6.42
C ALA A 185 1.70 -27.96 -6.10
N GLN A 186 1.23 -28.72 -7.08
CA GLN A 186 0.21 -29.76 -6.97
C GLN A 186 0.73 -30.97 -6.17
N MET A 187 2.00 -31.34 -6.32
CA MET A 187 2.60 -32.46 -5.56
C MET A 187 3.09 -32.08 -4.15
N GLN A 188 3.30 -30.79 -3.88
CA GLN A 188 3.73 -30.34 -2.56
C GLN A 188 2.69 -30.64 -1.47
N GLY A 189 3.08 -31.46 -0.48
CA GLY A 189 2.22 -31.83 0.64
C GLY A 189 1.31 -33.05 0.38
N VAL A 190 1.46 -33.71 -0.77
CA VAL A 190 0.83 -35.00 -1.06
C VAL A 190 1.54 -36.10 -0.29
N GLN A 191 0.77 -36.94 0.39
CA GLN A 191 1.27 -38.07 1.18
C GLN A 191 0.35 -39.27 0.96
N SER A 192 0.93 -40.44 0.71
CA SER A 192 0.15 -41.67 0.60
C SER A 192 -0.53 -41.99 1.93
N SER A 193 -1.85 -42.14 1.88
CA SER A 193 -2.65 -42.59 3.01
C SER A 193 -3.86 -43.34 2.50
N ASP A 194 -4.32 -44.34 3.25
CA ASP A 194 -5.58 -45.04 2.96
C ASP A 194 -6.76 -44.22 3.51
N TRP A 195 -6.89 -42.98 3.04
CA TRP A 195 -7.71 -41.96 3.66
C TRP A 195 -9.20 -42.31 3.64
N LEU A 196 -9.75 -42.72 2.49
CA LEU A 196 -11.15 -43.17 2.43
C LEU A 196 -11.38 -44.46 3.23
N GLY A 197 -10.47 -45.42 3.11
CA GLY A 197 -10.61 -46.71 3.79
C GLY A 197 -10.65 -46.55 5.32
N GLN A 198 -9.71 -45.78 5.87
CA GLN A 198 -9.60 -45.54 7.32
C GLN A 198 -10.78 -44.72 7.87
N ASN A 199 -11.19 -43.68 7.15
CA ASN A 199 -12.16 -42.73 7.68
C ASN A 199 -13.60 -43.14 7.38
N PHE A 200 -13.90 -43.49 6.12
CA PHE A 200 -15.25 -43.77 5.62
C PHE A 200 -15.58 -45.26 5.57
N GLY A 201 -14.59 -46.15 5.71
CA GLY A 201 -14.83 -47.60 5.66
C GLY A 201 -15.12 -48.10 4.25
N ILE A 202 -14.67 -47.38 3.23
CA ILE A 202 -14.89 -47.67 1.81
C ILE A 202 -13.66 -47.28 0.98
N ARG A 203 -13.43 -47.93 -0.16
CA ARG A 203 -12.43 -47.53 -1.16
C ARG A 203 -13.02 -47.58 -2.57
N PHE A 204 -12.53 -46.73 -3.46
CA PHE A 204 -12.64 -46.98 -4.89
C PHE A 204 -11.69 -48.12 -5.28
N ARG A 205 -12.14 -49.04 -6.12
CA ARG A 205 -11.29 -50.13 -6.62
C ARG A 205 -10.56 -49.68 -7.88
N PHE A 206 -9.51 -50.42 -8.25
CA PHE A 206 -8.72 -50.15 -9.47
C PHE A 206 -9.27 -50.87 -10.72
N ASN A 207 -10.52 -51.32 -10.66
CA ASN A 207 -11.12 -52.10 -11.72
C ASN A 207 -11.78 -51.20 -12.78
N ALA A 208 -12.07 -51.78 -13.94
CA ALA A 208 -12.61 -51.07 -15.10
C ALA A 208 -13.54 -52.03 -15.85
N LEU A 209 -14.82 -51.95 -15.54
CA LEU A 209 -15.87 -52.79 -16.11
C LEU A 209 -16.31 -52.21 -17.46
N ALA A 210 -16.96 -53.01 -18.31
CA ALA A 210 -17.47 -52.54 -19.59
C ALA A 210 -18.70 -51.63 -19.43
N ASP A 211 -19.32 -51.27 -20.55
CA ASP A 211 -20.60 -50.58 -20.57
C ASP A 211 -21.70 -51.54 -20.09
N ILE A 212 -22.22 -51.32 -18.88
CA ILE A 212 -23.11 -52.26 -18.19
C ILE A 212 -24.27 -51.50 -17.56
N THR A 213 -25.49 -51.99 -17.77
CA THR A 213 -26.65 -51.51 -17.01
C THR A 213 -26.73 -52.24 -15.66
N ALA A 214 -26.51 -51.51 -14.57
CA ALA A 214 -26.70 -52.01 -13.22
C ALA A 214 -28.18 -52.30 -12.99
N THR A 215 -28.52 -53.53 -12.60
CA THR A 215 -29.90 -53.98 -12.35
C THR A 215 -30.12 -54.45 -10.91
N ASN A 216 -29.06 -54.59 -10.13
CA ASN A 216 -29.14 -55.02 -8.74
C ASN A 216 -29.12 -53.78 -7.83
N VAL A 217 -30.30 -53.26 -7.52
CA VAL A 217 -30.50 -52.07 -6.69
C VAL A 217 -31.04 -52.47 -5.32
N ALA A 218 -30.39 -51.99 -4.25
CA ALA A 218 -30.82 -52.26 -2.88
C ALA A 218 -32.19 -51.62 -2.58
N ALA A 219 -32.98 -52.26 -1.73
CA ALA A 219 -34.34 -51.81 -1.44
C ALA A 219 -34.36 -50.41 -0.79
N PRO A 220 -35.31 -49.52 -1.16
CA PRO A 220 -35.38 -48.15 -0.61
C PRO A 220 -35.42 -48.08 0.92
N ALA A 221 -36.00 -49.09 1.58
CA ALA A 221 -36.05 -49.19 3.04
C ALA A 221 -34.65 -49.38 3.68
N ASP A 222 -33.75 -50.07 2.99
CA ASP A 222 -32.37 -50.32 3.45
C ASP A 222 -31.40 -49.20 3.04
N THR A 223 -31.84 -48.27 2.18
CA THR A 223 -31.01 -47.20 1.62
C THR A 223 -31.54 -45.81 1.97
N PHE A 224 -32.31 -45.68 3.06
CA PHE A 224 -32.85 -44.38 3.50
C PHE A 224 -33.66 -43.62 2.44
N GLY A 225 -34.31 -44.35 1.52
CA GLY A 225 -35.07 -43.80 0.41
C GLY A 225 -34.25 -43.38 -0.81
N ILE A 226 -32.92 -43.51 -0.80
CA ILE A 226 -32.07 -43.08 -1.91
C ILE A 226 -32.41 -43.80 -3.22
N THR A 227 -32.67 -45.11 -3.18
CA THR A 227 -33.01 -45.91 -4.36
C THR A 227 -34.50 -45.86 -4.71
N GLN A 228 -35.27 -44.97 -4.09
CA GLN A 228 -36.68 -44.82 -4.40
C GLN A 228 -36.86 -44.37 -5.85
N GLY A 229 -37.52 -45.20 -6.66
CA GLY A 229 -37.74 -44.93 -8.08
C GLY A 229 -36.58 -45.34 -8.99
N VAL A 230 -35.49 -45.89 -8.44
CA VAL A 230 -34.32 -46.36 -9.20
C VAL A 230 -34.44 -47.87 -9.44
N LYS A 231 -34.45 -48.29 -10.70
CA LYS A 231 -34.45 -49.70 -11.12
C LYS A 231 -33.16 -50.06 -11.83
N THR A 232 -32.66 -49.15 -12.67
CA THR A 232 -31.43 -49.34 -13.42
C THR A 232 -30.56 -48.10 -13.37
N VAL A 233 -29.24 -48.30 -13.45
CA VAL A 233 -28.25 -47.23 -13.50
C VAL A 233 -27.24 -47.56 -14.59
N ALA A 234 -26.91 -46.59 -15.44
CA ALA A 234 -25.91 -46.81 -16.48
C ALA A 234 -24.50 -46.84 -15.88
N MET A 235 -23.60 -47.58 -16.52
CA MET A 235 -22.16 -47.49 -16.33
C MET A 235 -21.54 -47.56 -17.72
N HIS A 236 -20.59 -46.66 -18.00
CA HIS A 236 -19.79 -46.63 -19.22
C HIS A 236 -18.33 -46.66 -18.81
N ALA A 237 -17.72 -47.83 -18.96
CA ALA A 237 -16.34 -48.10 -18.61
C ALA A 237 -15.93 -47.96 -17.12
N GLY A 238 -16.82 -47.76 -16.14
CA GLY A 238 -16.48 -47.35 -14.76
C GLY A 238 -15.87 -48.39 -13.78
N ALA A 239 -15.67 -47.95 -12.53
CA ALA A 239 -15.17 -48.75 -11.41
C ALA A 239 -16.26 -49.13 -10.39
N THR A 240 -15.92 -50.09 -9.52
CA THR A 240 -16.71 -50.40 -8.31
C THR A 240 -15.99 -49.94 -7.05
N LEU A 241 -16.68 -50.03 -5.92
CA LEU A 241 -16.23 -49.67 -4.59
C LEU A 241 -16.08 -50.92 -3.73
N ALA A 242 -15.22 -50.88 -2.72
CA ALA A 242 -15.08 -51.93 -1.72
C ALA A 242 -15.55 -51.45 -0.35
N ILE A 243 -16.51 -52.16 0.25
CA ILE A 243 -16.95 -51.95 1.63
C ILE A 243 -15.93 -52.61 2.56
N LEU A 244 -15.26 -51.80 3.39
CA LEU A 244 -14.27 -52.27 4.38
C LEU A 244 -14.85 -52.35 5.79
N ASP A 245 -15.77 -51.45 6.14
CA ASP A 245 -16.49 -51.43 7.41
C ASP A 245 -17.99 -51.25 7.18
N PRO A 246 -18.78 -52.33 7.19
CA PRO A 246 -20.23 -52.28 7.02
C PRO A 246 -20.97 -51.45 8.08
N ASN A 247 -20.35 -51.15 9.22
CA ASN A 247 -20.95 -50.28 10.23
C ASN A 247 -20.85 -48.80 9.82
N LYS A 248 -19.95 -48.47 8.90
CA LYS A 248 -19.76 -47.12 8.36
C LYS A 248 -20.31 -46.99 6.95
N ALA A 249 -20.17 -48.01 6.10
CA ALA A 249 -20.49 -47.94 4.68
C ALA A 249 -21.56 -48.95 4.26
N LYS A 250 -22.37 -48.57 3.26
CA LYS A 250 -23.47 -49.36 2.70
C LYS A 250 -23.52 -49.16 1.19
N GLY A 251 -23.58 -50.24 0.43
CA GLY A 251 -23.80 -50.21 -1.01
C GLY A 251 -25.26 -49.95 -1.38
N LEU A 252 -25.47 -49.30 -2.51
CA LEU A 252 -26.79 -48.89 -3.01
C LEU A 252 -27.14 -49.62 -4.31
N VAL A 253 -26.17 -49.67 -5.22
CA VAL A 253 -26.32 -50.22 -6.58
C VAL A 253 -25.14 -51.14 -6.83
N TYR A 254 -25.40 -52.30 -7.41
CA TYR A 254 -24.40 -53.30 -7.73
C TYR A 254 -24.54 -53.71 -9.20
N MET A 255 -23.42 -54.11 -9.78
CA MET A 255 -23.41 -54.68 -11.12
C MET A 255 -24.05 -56.07 -11.11
N PRO A 256 -24.69 -56.50 -12.21
CA PRO A 256 -25.06 -57.91 -12.37
C PRO A 256 -23.82 -58.81 -12.31
N LYS A 257 -24.01 -60.12 -12.14
CA LYS A 257 -22.92 -61.09 -12.32
C LYS A 257 -22.41 -60.99 -13.76
N THR A 258 -21.12 -60.73 -13.93
CA THR A 258 -20.52 -60.39 -15.23
C THR A 258 -19.01 -60.62 -15.20
N ASN A 259 -18.40 -60.83 -16.37
CA ASN A 259 -16.96 -60.77 -16.59
C ASN A 259 -16.62 -59.75 -17.70
N GLU A 260 -17.57 -58.88 -18.03
CA GLU A 260 -17.42 -57.86 -19.07
C GLU A 260 -16.53 -56.74 -18.56
N ARG A 261 -15.26 -56.79 -18.96
CA ARG A 261 -14.27 -55.74 -18.68
C ARG A 261 -14.23 -54.73 -19.81
N TRP A 262 -13.87 -53.50 -19.48
CA TRP A 262 -13.54 -52.51 -20.50
C TRP A 262 -12.36 -52.99 -21.35
N ALA A 263 -12.42 -52.73 -22.67
CA ALA A 263 -11.42 -53.25 -23.60
C ALA A 263 -10.00 -52.75 -23.30
N ASN A 264 -9.88 -51.55 -22.72
CA ASN A 264 -8.61 -50.93 -22.37
C ASN A 264 -8.28 -51.05 -20.87
N ALA A 265 -8.99 -51.91 -20.13
CA ALA A 265 -8.65 -52.21 -18.75
C ALA A 265 -7.20 -52.74 -18.68
N VAL A 266 -6.40 -52.16 -17.78
CA VAL A 266 -4.97 -52.44 -17.66
C VAL A 266 -4.67 -53.71 -16.84
N ASP A 267 -5.69 -54.29 -16.23
CA ASP A 267 -5.66 -55.59 -15.57
C ASP A 267 -6.89 -56.45 -15.93
N GLN A 268 -7.33 -57.33 -15.04
CA GLN A 268 -8.47 -58.22 -15.29
C GLN A 268 -9.82 -57.49 -15.39
N GLY A 269 -9.92 -56.22 -14.97
CA GLY A 269 -11.08 -55.34 -15.15
C GLY A 269 -12.33 -55.67 -14.32
N VAL A 270 -12.65 -56.95 -14.12
CA VAL A 270 -13.67 -57.44 -13.16
C VAL A 270 -12.97 -58.37 -12.17
N TYR A 271 -13.10 -58.15 -10.86
CA TYR A 271 -12.22 -58.81 -9.87
C TYR A 271 -12.85 -60.04 -9.23
N ASN A 272 -14.15 -60.02 -8.96
CA ASN A 272 -14.93 -61.07 -8.28
C ASN A 272 -16.19 -61.48 -9.07
N GLY A 273 -16.21 -61.24 -10.38
CA GLY A 273 -17.28 -61.70 -11.29
C GLY A 273 -18.61 -60.93 -11.17
N GLY A 274 -18.57 -59.68 -10.70
CA GLY A 274 -19.78 -58.85 -10.54
C GLY A 274 -20.63 -59.20 -9.32
N GLY A 275 -21.80 -58.58 -9.21
CA GLY A 275 -22.70 -58.76 -8.06
C GLY A 275 -22.17 -58.14 -6.77
N ILE A 276 -22.70 -58.61 -5.63
CA ILE A 276 -22.33 -58.12 -4.29
C ILE A 276 -20.85 -58.39 -3.96
N GLU A 277 -20.29 -59.49 -4.45
CA GLU A 277 -18.89 -59.87 -4.23
C GLU A 277 -17.89 -58.94 -4.96
N GLU A 278 -18.30 -58.30 -6.06
CA GLU A 278 -17.52 -57.23 -6.70
C GLU A 278 -17.52 -55.95 -5.87
N GLY A 279 -18.48 -55.82 -4.96
CA GLY A 279 -18.75 -54.58 -4.25
C GLY A 279 -19.68 -53.65 -5.01
N PRO A 280 -20.18 -52.60 -4.34
CA PRO A 280 -21.15 -51.70 -4.93
C PRO A 280 -20.54 -50.81 -6.02
N TYR A 281 -21.35 -50.48 -7.00
CA TYR A 281 -21.08 -49.40 -7.96
C TYR A 281 -21.34 -48.02 -7.35
N ALA A 282 -22.44 -47.88 -6.60
CA ALA A 282 -22.77 -46.68 -5.84
C ALA A 282 -22.96 -47.03 -4.36
N ALA A 283 -22.46 -46.20 -3.45
CA ALA A 283 -22.49 -46.45 -2.01
C ALA A 283 -22.61 -45.18 -1.18
N ILE A 284 -22.82 -45.35 0.11
CA ILE A 284 -22.84 -44.27 1.12
C ILE A 284 -21.98 -44.66 2.32
N ALA A 285 -21.49 -43.65 3.05
CA ALA A 285 -20.77 -43.83 4.29
C ALA A 285 -21.18 -42.80 5.37
N LYS A 286 -21.00 -43.17 6.64
CA LYS A 286 -21.23 -42.30 7.80
C LYS A 286 -19.93 -42.05 8.54
N VAL A 287 -19.65 -40.76 8.83
CA VAL A 287 -18.47 -40.33 9.59
C VAL A 287 -18.89 -39.25 10.58
N GLY A 288 -18.98 -39.58 11.87
CA GLY A 288 -19.40 -38.65 12.91
C GLY A 288 -20.79 -38.06 12.62
N GLY A 289 -20.92 -36.73 12.71
CA GLY A 289 -22.17 -36.03 12.45
C GLY A 289 -22.59 -36.02 10.98
N GLY A 290 -21.63 -36.06 10.05
CA GLY A 290 -21.87 -35.98 8.61
C GLY A 290 -21.75 -37.32 7.88
N LYS A 291 -21.66 -37.27 6.55
CA LYS A 291 -21.73 -38.47 5.70
C LYS A 291 -21.15 -38.24 4.30
N ALA A 292 -21.03 -39.31 3.54
CA ALA A 292 -20.61 -39.22 2.14
C ALA A 292 -21.37 -40.19 1.24
N ALA A 293 -21.40 -39.88 -0.05
CA ALA A 293 -21.86 -40.75 -1.12
C ALA A 293 -20.75 -40.96 -2.15
N PHE A 294 -20.85 -42.05 -2.90
CA PHE A 294 -19.84 -42.52 -3.83
C PHE A 294 -20.51 -43.14 -5.05
N ILE A 295 -20.01 -42.84 -6.24
CA ILE A 295 -20.33 -43.55 -7.48
C ILE A 295 -19.05 -43.73 -8.30
N GLY A 296 -18.83 -44.90 -8.86
CA GLY A 296 -17.56 -45.27 -9.52
C GLY A 296 -17.42 -44.86 -10.98
N ASP A 297 -18.27 -43.96 -11.49
CA ASP A 297 -18.28 -43.54 -12.89
C ASP A 297 -18.90 -42.14 -13.00
N SER A 298 -18.26 -41.27 -13.78
CA SER A 298 -18.74 -39.91 -14.06
C SER A 298 -19.78 -39.88 -15.16
N SER A 299 -19.76 -40.84 -16.09
CA SER A 299 -20.58 -40.84 -17.30
C SER A 299 -22.08 -40.65 -17.03
N PRO A 300 -22.69 -41.27 -16.00
CA PRO A 300 -24.11 -41.04 -15.66
C PRO A 300 -24.43 -39.65 -15.10
N VAL A 301 -23.42 -38.85 -14.77
CA VAL A 301 -23.57 -37.47 -14.28
C VAL A 301 -23.45 -36.47 -15.42
N GLU A 302 -22.73 -36.85 -16.47
CA GLU A 302 -22.37 -35.98 -17.58
C GLU A 302 -23.57 -35.61 -18.47
N ASP A 303 -23.45 -34.47 -19.15
CA ASP A 303 -24.30 -34.03 -20.24
C ASP A 303 -23.47 -33.66 -21.49
N ALA A 304 -24.10 -33.43 -22.64
CA ALA A 304 -23.42 -33.10 -23.90
C ALA A 304 -23.04 -31.61 -24.06
N THR A 305 -22.73 -30.89 -22.97
CA THR A 305 -22.44 -29.45 -23.01
C THR A 305 -21.04 -29.05 -22.51
N PRO A 306 -19.94 -29.65 -23.03
CA PRO A 306 -18.62 -29.22 -22.61
C PRO A 306 -18.37 -27.75 -22.99
N LYS A 307 -17.84 -27.00 -22.03
CA LYS A 307 -17.53 -25.57 -22.10
C LYS A 307 -16.11 -25.31 -22.59
N TYR A 308 -15.12 -26.06 -22.11
CA TYR A 308 -13.70 -25.76 -22.35
C TYR A 308 -13.06 -26.65 -23.42
N LEU A 309 -11.96 -26.18 -24.00
CA LEU A 309 -11.08 -26.99 -24.85
C LEU A 309 -10.11 -27.80 -24.00
N ARG A 310 -9.54 -28.86 -24.58
CA ARG A 310 -8.53 -29.67 -23.90
C ARG A 310 -7.23 -28.87 -23.72
N GLU A 311 -6.66 -28.89 -22.53
CA GLU A 311 -5.41 -28.18 -22.18
C GLU A 311 -4.17 -28.71 -22.92
N ASP A 312 -4.17 -29.99 -23.31
CA ASP A 312 -3.07 -30.64 -24.03
C ASP A 312 -3.06 -30.32 -25.53
N THR A 313 -4.23 -30.40 -26.16
CA THR A 313 -4.38 -30.40 -27.63
C THR A 313 -5.13 -29.19 -28.18
N GLY A 314 -5.87 -28.44 -27.36
CA GLY A 314 -6.75 -27.35 -27.79
C GLY A 314 -7.97 -27.83 -28.59
N LYS A 315 -8.21 -29.15 -28.63
CA LYS A 315 -9.39 -29.73 -29.31
C LYS A 315 -10.63 -29.57 -28.44
N LYS A 316 -11.80 -29.62 -29.07
CA LYS A 316 -13.09 -29.68 -28.35
C LYS A 316 -13.16 -30.97 -27.52
N LYS A 317 -13.76 -30.86 -26.34
CA LYS A 317 -14.10 -32.01 -25.49
C LYS A 317 -15.38 -32.67 -26.01
N THR A 318 -15.56 -33.93 -25.68
CA THR A 318 -16.78 -34.69 -25.97
C THR A 318 -17.12 -35.42 -24.69
N THR A 319 -18.20 -34.99 -24.07
CA THR A 319 -18.77 -35.57 -22.84
C THR A 319 -19.95 -36.46 -23.21
N TYR A 320 -20.33 -37.34 -22.30
CA TYR A 320 -21.40 -38.30 -22.50
C TYR A 320 -22.73 -37.73 -21.97
N ASP A 321 -23.87 -37.86 -22.67
CA ASP A 321 -25.17 -37.36 -22.16
C ASP A 321 -25.86 -38.36 -21.23
N GLY A 322 -25.13 -38.80 -20.20
CA GLY A 322 -25.53 -39.92 -19.33
C GLY A 322 -26.53 -39.53 -18.26
N PHE A 323 -26.63 -38.25 -17.86
CA PHE A 323 -27.60 -37.80 -16.86
C PHE A 323 -29.05 -38.17 -17.20
N LYS A 324 -29.36 -38.27 -18.50
CA LYS A 324 -30.70 -38.62 -19.01
C LYS A 324 -30.91 -40.12 -19.22
N GLU A 325 -29.90 -40.94 -18.96
CA GLU A 325 -29.98 -42.38 -19.12
C GLU A 325 -30.59 -43.07 -17.90
N GLN A 326 -31.16 -44.24 -18.16
CA GLN A 326 -31.74 -45.13 -17.14
C GLN A 326 -32.55 -44.36 -16.08
N ASP A 327 -32.23 -44.56 -14.79
CA ASP A 327 -32.76 -43.78 -13.68
C ASP A 327 -31.65 -42.93 -13.02
N ASP A 328 -30.63 -42.52 -13.79
CA ASP A 328 -29.38 -41.93 -13.29
C ASP A 328 -29.61 -40.59 -12.58
N ALA A 329 -30.33 -39.66 -13.23
CA ALA A 329 -30.76 -38.41 -12.63
C ALA A 329 -31.52 -38.62 -11.31
N THR A 330 -32.37 -39.65 -11.24
CA THR A 330 -33.18 -39.95 -10.04
C THR A 330 -32.27 -40.36 -8.89
N LEU A 331 -31.31 -41.25 -9.14
CA LEU A 331 -30.34 -41.68 -8.12
C LEU A 331 -29.50 -40.50 -7.62
N LEU A 332 -28.94 -39.71 -8.52
CA LEU A 332 -28.04 -38.60 -8.20
C LEU A 332 -28.75 -37.52 -7.37
N VAL A 333 -29.96 -37.12 -7.75
CA VAL A 333 -30.76 -36.15 -6.98
C VAL A 333 -31.17 -36.72 -5.62
N ASN A 334 -31.57 -37.99 -5.56
CA ASN A 334 -31.91 -38.65 -4.30
C ASN A 334 -30.71 -38.77 -3.35
N MET A 335 -29.51 -39.03 -3.87
CA MET A 335 -28.27 -39.02 -3.10
C MET A 335 -28.03 -37.64 -2.48
N VAL A 336 -28.12 -36.56 -3.25
CA VAL A 336 -27.93 -35.20 -2.71
C VAL A 336 -29.02 -34.84 -1.69
N ASN A 337 -30.26 -35.25 -1.92
CA ASN A 337 -31.35 -35.09 -0.95
C ASN A 337 -31.07 -35.78 0.38
N TRP A 338 -30.54 -36.99 0.32
CA TRP A 338 -30.09 -37.67 1.53
C TRP A 338 -28.91 -36.92 2.16
N LEU A 339 -27.86 -36.59 1.39
CA LEU A 339 -26.65 -35.88 1.88
C LEU A 339 -26.98 -34.57 2.59
N ALA A 340 -27.91 -33.78 2.06
CA ALA A 340 -28.26 -32.48 2.62
C ALA A 340 -29.15 -32.57 3.87
N LYS A 341 -29.70 -33.76 4.19
CA LYS A 341 -30.51 -33.98 5.38
C LYS A 341 -29.62 -34.31 6.57
N LYS A 342 -29.62 -33.47 7.61
CA LYS A 342 -28.90 -33.76 8.87
C LYS A 342 -29.62 -34.86 9.65
N GLU A 343 -28.83 -35.73 10.28
CA GLU A 343 -29.30 -36.92 10.98
C GLU A 343 -28.68 -37.00 12.38
N ASN A 344 -29.32 -37.73 13.29
CA ASN A 344 -28.88 -37.86 14.68
C ASN A 344 -28.02 -39.11 14.97
N TYR A 345 -27.57 -39.81 13.92
CA TYR A 345 -26.78 -41.02 14.07
C TYR A 345 -25.40 -40.88 13.47
N THR A 346 -24.48 -41.72 13.92
CA THR A 346 -23.06 -41.65 13.54
C THR A 346 -22.54 -42.94 12.91
N SER A 347 -23.38 -43.98 12.84
CA SER A 347 -23.07 -45.30 12.24
C SER A 347 -24.37 -45.97 11.76
N PHE A 348 -24.24 -46.90 10.81
CA PHE A 348 -25.33 -47.73 10.31
C PHE A 348 -25.67 -48.95 11.19
N ALA A 349 -24.78 -49.35 12.12
CA ALA A 349 -24.92 -50.56 12.93
C ALA A 349 -26.27 -50.70 13.67
N ASN A 350 -26.86 -49.57 14.09
CA ASN A 350 -28.07 -49.54 14.92
C ASN A 350 -29.30 -48.98 14.17
N LYS A 351 -29.30 -49.02 12.82
CA LYS A 351 -30.38 -48.45 12.01
C LYS A 351 -31.47 -49.42 11.56
N GLY A 352 -31.30 -50.70 11.85
CA GLY A 352 -32.29 -51.71 11.47
C GLY A 352 -32.41 -51.88 9.95
N ILE A 353 -31.37 -51.48 9.21
CA ILE A 353 -31.20 -51.75 7.78
C ILE A 353 -30.35 -53.00 7.61
N ALA A 354 -30.50 -53.70 6.47
CA ALA A 354 -29.56 -54.74 6.10
C ALA A 354 -28.17 -54.14 5.83
N LEU A 355 -27.14 -54.61 6.53
CA LEU A 355 -25.75 -54.21 6.27
C LEU A 355 -25.11 -55.11 5.19
N ASP A 356 -24.19 -54.54 4.42
CA ASP A 356 -23.42 -55.31 3.45
C ASP A 356 -22.38 -56.22 4.11
N PRO A 357 -21.97 -57.31 3.45
CA PRO A 357 -20.73 -57.97 3.81
C PRO A 357 -19.52 -57.07 3.49
N VAL A 358 -18.41 -57.31 4.18
CA VAL A 358 -17.11 -56.77 3.75
C VAL A 358 -16.81 -57.29 2.35
N THR A 359 -16.46 -56.39 1.42
CA THR A 359 -16.14 -56.77 0.04
C THR A 359 -14.89 -57.65 0.02
N PRO A 360 -14.92 -58.83 -0.64
CA PRO A 360 -13.72 -59.63 -0.84
C PRO A 360 -12.66 -58.87 -1.64
N LEU A 361 -11.47 -58.67 -1.05
CA LEU A 361 -10.36 -57.99 -1.69
C LEU A 361 -9.30 -58.97 -2.18
N LEU A 362 -8.72 -58.69 -3.34
CA LEU A 362 -7.52 -59.33 -3.83
C LEU A 362 -6.29 -58.80 -3.09
N ALA A 363 -5.22 -59.60 -3.03
CA ALA A 363 -4.03 -59.26 -2.27
C ALA A 363 -3.40 -57.91 -2.70
N PHE A 364 -3.44 -57.59 -3.99
CA PHE A 364 -2.90 -56.35 -4.54
C PHE A 364 -3.77 -55.11 -4.25
N GLU A 365 -4.99 -55.28 -3.74
CA GLU A 365 -5.87 -54.15 -3.36
C GLU A 365 -5.53 -53.60 -1.96
N THR A 366 -4.61 -54.26 -1.25
CA THR A 366 -4.03 -53.70 -0.02
C THR A 366 -3.07 -52.56 -0.40
N PRO A 367 -3.20 -51.34 0.14
CA PRO A 367 -2.48 -50.15 -0.35
C PRO A 367 -0.96 -50.34 -0.49
N GLN A 368 -0.32 -50.94 0.52
CA GLN A 368 1.13 -51.22 0.55
C GLN A 368 1.57 -52.30 -0.44
N ASN A 369 0.64 -53.15 -0.89
CA ASN A 369 0.92 -54.27 -1.79
C ASN A 369 0.51 -53.96 -3.24
N THR A 370 0.00 -52.76 -3.50
CA THR A 370 -0.37 -52.35 -4.85
C THR A 370 0.86 -52.29 -5.75
N THR A 371 0.68 -52.62 -7.02
CA THR A 371 1.70 -52.50 -8.07
C THR A 371 1.09 -51.88 -9.31
N GLU A 372 1.85 -51.04 -10.01
CA GLU A 372 1.51 -50.59 -11.37
C GLU A 372 1.49 -51.81 -12.31
N PRO A 373 0.34 -52.17 -12.91
CA PRO A 373 0.25 -53.31 -13.82
C PRO A 373 0.88 -53.03 -15.18
N GLN A 374 0.92 -51.76 -15.61
CA GLN A 374 1.72 -51.26 -16.73
C GLN A 374 2.31 -49.90 -16.37
N PRO A 375 3.36 -49.43 -17.09
CA PRO A 375 4.01 -48.15 -16.79
C PRO A 375 3.09 -46.94 -17.04
N GLU A 376 3.08 -46.00 -16.10
CA GLU A 376 2.34 -44.73 -16.19
C GLU A 376 3.26 -43.54 -16.54
N PRO A 377 2.77 -42.48 -17.23
CA PRO A 377 1.38 -42.27 -17.62
C PRO A 377 1.00 -43.13 -18.84
N TRP A 378 -0.27 -43.53 -18.90
CA TRP A 378 -0.81 -44.45 -19.90
C TRP A 378 -0.70 -43.93 -21.34
N ALA A 379 -0.62 -42.61 -21.49
CA ALA A 379 -0.26 -41.93 -22.73
C ALA A 379 0.78 -40.85 -22.45
N ALA A 380 1.76 -40.72 -23.34
CA ALA A 380 2.76 -39.66 -23.22
C ALA A 380 2.11 -38.27 -23.34
N PRO A 381 2.53 -37.28 -22.52
CA PRO A 381 2.18 -35.88 -22.71
C PRO A 381 2.57 -35.38 -24.10
N ASP A 382 1.74 -34.51 -24.68
CA ASP A 382 2.05 -33.88 -25.95
C ASP A 382 3.30 -32.98 -25.80
N PRO A 383 4.15 -32.83 -26.83
CA PRO A 383 5.34 -31.99 -26.72
C PRO A 383 5.02 -30.56 -26.26
N GLY A 384 5.63 -30.16 -25.15
CA GLY A 384 5.46 -28.83 -24.56
C GLY A 384 4.24 -28.66 -23.66
N TYR A 385 3.45 -29.71 -23.42
CA TYR A 385 2.38 -29.70 -22.43
C TYR A 385 2.91 -30.15 -21.05
N LEU A 386 2.70 -29.33 -20.02
CA LEU A 386 3.05 -29.61 -18.64
C LEU A 386 1.80 -29.45 -17.77
N TRP A 387 1.24 -30.56 -17.27
CA TRP A 387 -0.02 -30.59 -16.51
C TRP A 387 -0.04 -29.71 -15.25
N TYR A 388 1.14 -29.39 -14.71
CA TYR A 388 1.31 -28.55 -13.52
C TYR A 388 1.59 -27.07 -13.82
N ASP A 389 1.73 -26.69 -15.09
CA ASP A 389 2.06 -25.33 -15.51
C ASP A 389 1.06 -24.82 -16.56
N SER A 390 0.14 -23.97 -16.10
CA SER A 390 -0.94 -23.44 -16.94
C SER A 390 -0.46 -22.50 -18.05
N SER A 391 0.80 -22.06 -18.02
CA SER A 391 1.38 -21.32 -19.15
C SER A 391 1.52 -22.18 -20.41
N THR A 392 1.56 -23.51 -20.24
CA THR A 392 1.66 -24.48 -21.33
C THR A 392 0.32 -24.88 -21.92
N PHE A 393 -0.78 -24.55 -21.24
CA PHE A 393 -2.12 -24.98 -21.62
C PHE A 393 -2.58 -24.30 -22.91
N LYS A 394 -3.21 -25.07 -23.80
CA LYS A 394 -3.68 -24.53 -25.08
C LYS A 394 -4.74 -23.44 -24.91
N PRO A 395 -4.75 -22.42 -25.78
CA PRO A 395 -5.77 -21.38 -25.77
C PRO A 395 -7.19 -21.94 -25.74
N GLY A 396 -8.07 -21.38 -24.89
CA GLY A 396 -9.45 -21.84 -24.74
C GLY A 396 -9.67 -23.02 -23.79
N SER A 397 -8.62 -23.53 -23.15
CA SER A 397 -8.73 -24.45 -22.01
C SER A 397 -8.77 -23.69 -20.68
N TYR A 398 -9.47 -24.24 -19.69
CA TYR A 398 -9.62 -23.62 -18.38
C TYR A 398 -8.27 -23.36 -17.72
N GLY A 399 -8.07 -22.14 -17.21
CA GLY A 399 -6.82 -21.71 -16.58
C GLY A 399 -5.66 -21.41 -17.54
N SER A 400 -5.84 -21.53 -18.86
CA SER A 400 -4.83 -21.11 -19.83
C SER A 400 -4.58 -19.61 -19.74
N VAL A 401 -3.31 -19.21 -19.75
CA VAL A 401 -2.89 -17.80 -19.83
C VAL A 401 -2.83 -17.29 -21.28
N GLN A 402 -3.03 -18.20 -22.26
CA GLN A 402 -2.97 -17.89 -23.67
C GLN A 402 -4.36 -17.51 -24.18
N ALA A 403 -4.46 -16.34 -24.82
CA ALA A 403 -5.73 -15.77 -25.26
C ALA A 403 -6.50 -16.76 -26.12
N ALA A 404 -7.72 -17.14 -25.70
CA ALA A 404 -8.50 -18.06 -26.50
C ALA A 404 -8.81 -17.40 -27.85
N PRO A 405 -8.80 -18.17 -28.95
CA PRO A 405 -9.27 -17.66 -30.21
C PRO A 405 -10.75 -17.31 -30.02
N VAL A 406 -11.08 -16.02 -30.14
CA VAL A 406 -12.48 -15.61 -30.26
C VAL A 406 -12.99 -16.26 -31.56
N PRO A 407 -14.01 -17.13 -31.50
CA PRO A 407 -14.44 -17.84 -32.70
C PRO A 407 -14.91 -16.83 -33.75
N PRO A 408 -14.60 -17.07 -35.03
CA PRO A 408 -15.09 -16.22 -36.12
C PRO A 408 -16.62 -16.11 -36.09
N VAL A 409 -17.13 -14.89 -36.18
CA VAL A 409 -18.57 -14.62 -36.28
C VAL A 409 -18.90 -14.27 -37.71
N TYR A 410 -19.98 -14.84 -38.23
CA TYR A 410 -20.40 -14.65 -39.63
C TYR A 410 -21.79 -14.02 -39.67
N SER A 411 -21.93 -12.92 -40.40
CA SER A 411 -23.21 -12.25 -40.56
C SER A 411 -23.42 -11.75 -42.01
N THR A 412 -24.61 -11.21 -42.27
CA THR A 412 -24.96 -10.62 -43.58
C THR A 412 -25.64 -9.27 -43.39
N VAL A 413 -25.25 -8.30 -44.24
CA VAL A 413 -25.94 -7.03 -44.41
C VAL A 413 -26.68 -7.08 -45.74
N HIS A 414 -27.99 -6.90 -45.67
CA HIS A 414 -28.90 -6.93 -46.81
C HIS A 414 -30.09 -6.02 -46.50
N GLN A 415 -30.80 -5.56 -47.53
CA GLN A 415 -32.07 -4.83 -47.35
C GLN A 415 -33.12 -5.69 -46.63
N ALA A 416 -34.07 -5.05 -45.95
CA ALA A 416 -35.04 -5.72 -45.07
C ALA A 416 -35.90 -6.78 -45.79
N GLN A 417 -36.30 -6.49 -47.03
CA GLN A 417 -37.01 -7.41 -47.91
C GLN A 417 -36.21 -7.59 -49.20
N LEU A 418 -35.94 -8.82 -49.62
CA LEU A 418 -35.15 -9.12 -50.81
C LEU A 418 -35.98 -8.95 -52.08
N PRO A 419 -35.51 -8.22 -53.10
CA PRO A 419 -36.19 -8.03 -54.37
C PRO A 419 -36.41 -9.33 -55.14
N ALA A 420 -37.65 -9.63 -55.51
CA ALA A 420 -37.99 -10.81 -56.29
C ALA A 420 -37.54 -10.73 -57.77
N ASN A 421 -37.48 -9.52 -58.33
CA ASN A 421 -37.32 -9.30 -59.78
C ASN A 421 -36.22 -8.30 -60.15
N GLU A 422 -35.32 -7.97 -59.22
CA GLU A 422 -34.20 -7.05 -59.46
C GLU A 422 -32.86 -7.68 -59.04
N VAL A 423 -31.76 -7.08 -59.51
CA VAL A 423 -30.42 -7.38 -59.01
C VAL A 423 -30.19 -6.52 -57.77
N PHE A 424 -29.79 -7.14 -56.67
CA PHE A 424 -29.53 -6.46 -55.40
C PHE A 424 -28.24 -6.94 -54.77
N GLN A 425 -27.79 -6.27 -53.71
CA GLN A 425 -26.54 -6.58 -53.04
C GLN A 425 -26.77 -7.33 -51.72
N ILE A 426 -25.87 -8.26 -51.44
CA ILE A 426 -25.67 -8.81 -50.10
C ILE A 426 -24.21 -8.64 -49.73
N ARG A 427 -23.93 -8.04 -48.58
CA ARG A 427 -22.58 -8.02 -47.99
C ARG A 427 -22.47 -9.10 -46.94
N MET A 428 -21.50 -9.97 -47.12
CA MET A 428 -21.07 -10.93 -46.10
C MET A 428 -20.05 -10.27 -45.20
N VAL A 429 -20.16 -10.52 -43.91
CA VAL A 429 -19.29 -9.96 -42.88
C VAL A 429 -18.72 -11.13 -42.07
N GLY A 430 -17.39 -11.13 -41.91
CA GLY A 430 -16.66 -12.00 -41.01
C GLY A 430 -15.94 -11.16 -39.97
N ASP A 431 -16.27 -11.37 -38.70
CA ASP A 431 -15.61 -10.74 -37.56
C ASP A 431 -14.77 -11.76 -36.80
N ASN A 432 -13.80 -11.28 -36.03
CA ASN A 432 -12.84 -12.09 -35.26
C ASN A 432 -11.98 -13.02 -36.14
N PHE A 433 -11.71 -12.64 -37.39
CA PHE A 433 -10.67 -13.31 -38.16
C PHE A 433 -9.29 -12.94 -37.60
N LEU A 434 -8.28 -13.76 -37.89
CA LEU A 434 -6.90 -13.35 -37.65
C LEU A 434 -6.64 -12.03 -38.40
N PRO A 435 -6.12 -10.98 -37.75
CA PRO A 435 -5.83 -9.71 -38.42
C PRO A 435 -4.98 -9.87 -39.67
N ASN A 436 -5.35 -9.17 -40.75
CA ASN A 436 -4.69 -9.24 -42.07
C ASN A 436 -4.69 -10.63 -42.72
N SER A 437 -5.42 -11.62 -42.16
CA SER A 437 -5.49 -12.97 -42.73
C SER A 437 -6.52 -13.05 -43.87
N THR A 438 -6.35 -14.02 -44.75
CA THR A 438 -7.33 -14.35 -45.79
C THR A 438 -7.95 -15.70 -45.50
N VAL A 439 -9.28 -15.74 -45.37
CA VAL A 439 -10.04 -16.97 -45.20
C VAL A 439 -10.76 -17.28 -46.53
N SER A 440 -10.64 -18.53 -46.98
CA SER A 440 -11.11 -18.98 -48.30
C SER A 440 -12.22 -20.02 -48.18
N GLY A 441 -12.93 -20.25 -49.30
CA GLY A 441 -13.91 -21.32 -49.43
C GLY A 441 -15.34 -20.92 -49.08
N PHE A 442 -15.62 -19.63 -48.91
CA PHE A 442 -16.96 -19.16 -48.59
C PHE A 442 -17.90 -19.27 -49.78
N ASN A 443 -19.16 -19.63 -49.55
CA ASN A 443 -20.22 -19.52 -50.55
C ASN A 443 -21.56 -19.09 -49.92
N LEU A 444 -22.43 -18.52 -50.74
CA LEU A 444 -23.72 -17.96 -50.33
C LEU A 444 -24.86 -18.52 -51.17
N GLY A 445 -26.00 -18.79 -50.55
CA GLY A 445 -27.20 -19.25 -51.25
C GLY A 445 -28.49 -18.82 -50.56
N ILE A 446 -29.57 -18.76 -51.33
CA ILE A 446 -30.93 -18.46 -50.85
C ILE A 446 -31.85 -19.61 -51.28
N TYR A 447 -32.63 -20.14 -50.33
CA TYR A 447 -33.53 -21.26 -50.59
C TYR A 447 -34.87 -21.13 -49.88
N LEU A 448 -35.89 -21.72 -50.48
CA LEU A 448 -37.25 -21.81 -49.92
C LEU A 448 -37.38 -22.99 -48.96
N ALA A 449 -38.51 -23.06 -48.25
CA ALA A 449 -38.89 -24.25 -47.49
C ALA A 449 -38.78 -25.52 -48.35
N GLY A 450 -38.18 -26.59 -47.79
CA GLY A 450 -37.85 -27.81 -48.54
C GLY A 450 -36.48 -27.79 -49.25
N GLY A 451 -35.70 -26.70 -49.14
CA GLY A 451 -34.29 -26.67 -49.56
C GLY A 451 -34.05 -26.24 -51.01
N THR A 452 -35.08 -25.92 -51.78
CA THR A 452 -34.97 -25.48 -53.18
C THR A 452 -34.21 -24.16 -53.31
N GLN A 453 -33.05 -24.17 -53.97
CA GLN A 453 -32.25 -22.97 -54.22
C GLN A 453 -32.90 -22.07 -55.28
N VAL A 454 -32.95 -20.77 -55.00
CA VAL A 454 -33.62 -19.76 -55.85
C VAL A 454 -32.73 -18.57 -56.22
N ALA A 455 -31.51 -18.49 -55.70
CA ALA A 455 -30.58 -17.40 -56.02
C ALA A 455 -29.55 -17.77 -57.10
N GLN A 456 -29.15 -16.75 -57.84
CA GLN A 456 -27.88 -16.68 -58.55
C GLN A 456 -27.05 -15.57 -57.92
N VAL A 457 -25.76 -15.83 -57.73
CA VAL A 457 -24.78 -14.84 -57.28
C VAL A 457 -23.84 -14.57 -58.44
N GLN A 458 -23.64 -13.30 -58.78
CA GLN A 458 -22.83 -12.90 -59.92
C GLN A 458 -21.36 -13.31 -59.68
N ASN A 459 -20.72 -13.84 -60.72
CA ASN A 459 -19.30 -14.19 -60.69
C ASN A 459 -18.43 -12.92 -60.65
N PRO A 460 -17.16 -13.01 -60.20
CA PRO A 460 -16.25 -11.87 -60.17
C PRO A 460 -16.01 -11.19 -61.52
N ASP A 461 -16.18 -11.91 -62.63
CA ASP A 461 -16.08 -11.39 -64.00
C ASP A 461 -17.35 -10.69 -64.50
N GLY A 462 -18.38 -10.59 -63.66
CA GLY A 462 -19.67 -9.98 -63.99
C GLY A 462 -20.67 -10.93 -64.67
N THR A 463 -20.29 -12.17 -64.97
CA THR A 463 -21.20 -13.15 -65.56
C THR A 463 -22.16 -13.73 -64.52
N TRP A 464 -23.31 -14.24 -64.97
CA TRP A 464 -24.25 -14.95 -64.11
C TRP A 464 -24.14 -16.47 -64.33
N PRO A 465 -24.15 -17.28 -63.26
CA PRO A 465 -24.24 -18.74 -63.38
C PRO A 465 -25.47 -19.18 -64.18
N THR A 466 -25.45 -20.38 -64.76
CA THR A 466 -26.59 -20.95 -65.51
C THR A 466 -27.62 -21.63 -64.60
N SER A 467 -27.18 -22.18 -63.46
CA SER A 467 -28.03 -22.81 -62.45
C SER A 467 -28.36 -21.87 -61.29
N TYR A 468 -29.43 -22.16 -60.55
CA TYR A 468 -29.74 -21.54 -59.26
C TYR A 468 -29.16 -22.40 -58.15
N GLY A 469 -28.41 -21.80 -57.23
CA GLY A 469 -27.60 -22.55 -56.29
C GLY A 469 -26.76 -21.67 -55.38
N TYR A 470 -25.84 -22.32 -54.67
CA TYR A 470 -24.78 -21.59 -53.97
C TYR A 470 -23.84 -20.93 -54.97
N SER A 471 -23.30 -19.78 -54.59
CA SER A 471 -22.27 -19.10 -55.34
C SER A 471 -21.04 -19.98 -55.57
N ALA A 472 -20.21 -19.60 -56.54
CA ALA A 472 -18.82 -20.05 -56.55
C ALA A 472 -18.14 -19.69 -55.22
N GLN A 473 -17.11 -20.47 -54.85
CA GLN A 473 -16.36 -20.19 -53.64
C GLN A 473 -15.55 -18.89 -53.80
N PHE A 474 -15.50 -18.08 -52.75
CA PHE A 474 -14.69 -16.86 -52.70
C PHE A 474 -13.93 -16.76 -51.36
N SER A 475 -13.07 -15.76 -51.27
CA SER A 475 -12.26 -15.47 -50.09
C SER A 475 -12.58 -14.07 -49.56
N MET A 476 -12.36 -13.88 -48.26
CA MET A 476 -12.44 -12.58 -47.58
C MET A 476 -11.11 -12.34 -46.85
N THR A 477 -10.56 -11.13 -47.01
CA THR A 477 -9.34 -10.71 -46.32
C THR A 477 -9.73 -9.78 -45.18
N ALA A 478 -9.34 -10.16 -43.97
CA ALA A 478 -9.55 -9.35 -42.79
C ALA A 478 -8.62 -8.14 -42.80
N ASP A 479 -9.10 -7.02 -42.26
CA ASP A 479 -8.26 -5.89 -41.95
C ASP A 479 -7.45 -6.11 -40.67
N ALA A 480 -6.79 -5.06 -40.19
CA ALA A 480 -5.98 -5.10 -38.97
C ALA A 480 -6.80 -5.42 -37.69
N PHE A 481 -8.13 -5.43 -37.77
CA PHE A 481 -9.04 -5.67 -36.65
C PHE A 481 -9.74 -7.03 -36.74
N GLY A 482 -9.36 -7.87 -37.71
CA GLY A 482 -10.05 -9.14 -37.90
C GLY A 482 -11.44 -9.01 -38.52
N HIS A 483 -11.77 -7.84 -39.07
CA HIS A 483 -13.03 -7.58 -39.77
C HIS A 483 -12.82 -7.74 -41.29
N ALA A 484 -13.66 -8.53 -41.94
CA ALA A 484 -13.58 -8.80 -43.36
C ALA A 484 -14.97 -8.71 -43.99
N THR A 485 -15.10 -8.01 -45.12
CA THR A 485 -16.37 -7.98 -45.85
C THR A 485 -16.25 -8.34 -47.32
N LYS A 486 -17.32 -8.92 -47.85
CA LYS A 486 -17.46 -9.21 -49.29
C LYS A 486 -18.87 -8.92 -49.75
N THR A 487 -19.01 -7.90 -50.60
CA THR A 487 -20.28 -7.59 -51.25
C THR A 487 -20.42 -8.38 -52.55
N VAL A 488 -21.57 -9.00 -52.76
CA VAL A 488 -21.92 -9.75 -53.97
C VAL A 488 -23.25 -9.28 -54.53
N ASN A 489 -23.38 -9.32 -55.87
CA ASN A 489 -24.63 -9.06 -56.55
C ASN A 489 -25.43 -10.37 -56.66
N VAL A 490 -26.73 -10.29 -56.36
CA VAL A 490 -27.63 -11.43 -56.29
C VAL A 490 -28.87 -11.13 -57.13
N ARG A 491 -29.41 -12.15 -57.80
CA ARG A 491 -30.74 -12.12 -58.40
C ARG A 491 -31.48 -13.42 -58.13
N LEU A 492 -32.80 -13.36 -58.06
CA LEU A 492 -33.64 -14.53 -57.81
C LEU A 492 -34.19 -15.12 -59.11
N LYS A 493 -34.59 -16.39 -59.05
CA LYS A 493 -35.28 -17.07 -60.16
C LYS A 493 -36.58 -16.33 -60.49
N PRO A 494 -36.83 -15.98 -61.76
CA PRO A 494 -38.11 -15.39 -62.16
C PRO A 494 -39.28 -16.26 -61.71
N GLY A 495 -40.28 -15.65 -61.06
CA GLY A 495 -41.43 -16.36 -60.50
C GLY A 495 -41.17 -17.07 -59.16
N THR A 496 -40.08 -16.74 -58.45
CA THR A 496 -39.87 -17.21 -57.07
C THR A 496 -41.05 -16.77 -56.18
N ALA A 497 -41.55 -17.70 -55.36
CA ALA A 497 -42.64 -17.42 -54.43
C ALA A 497 -42.26 -16.31 -53.45
N LEU A 498 -43.18 -15.39 -53.20
CA LEU A 498 -43.03 -14.33 -52.19
C LEU A 498 -43.21 -14.91 -50.78
N GLY A 499 -42.59 -14.31 -49.78
CA GLY A 499 -42.63 -14.76 -48.39
C GLY A 499 -41.27 -15.24 -47.88
N ASP A 500 -41.28 -16.13 -46.89
CA ASP A 500 -40.08 -16.52 -46.16
C ASP A 500 -39.14 -17.42 -46.98
N ALA A 501 -37.86 -17.09 -46.91
CA ALA A 501 -36.75 -17.85 -47.45
C ALA A 501 -35.59 -17.88 -46.44
N SER A 502 -34.59 -18.71 -46.69
CA SER A 502 -33.38 -18.80 -45.88
C SER A 502 -32.17 -18.36 -46.67
N LEU A 503 -31.46 -17.35 -46.14
CA LEU A 503 -30.14 -16.93 -46.59
C LEU A 503 -29.08 -17.68 -45.78
N ARG A 504 -28.15 -18.37 -46.44
CA ARG A 504 -27.12 -19.16 -45.77
C ARG A 504 -25.72 -18.85 -46.29
N ILE A 505 -24.79 -18.64 -45.35
CA ILE A 505 -23.34 -18.65 -45.59
C ILE A 505 -22.81 -20.04 -45.27
N ARG A 506 -21.91 -20.56 -46.12
CA ARG A 506 -21.13 -21.76 -45.84
C ARG A 506 -19.65 -21.50 -46.03
N GLN A 507 -18.84 -22.40 -45.49
CA GLN A 507 -17.46 -22.61 -45.93
C GLN A 507 -17.35 -24.05 -46.43
N ALA A 508 -16.99 -24.21 -47.70
CA ALA A 508 -17.17 -25.44 -48.45
C ALA A 508 -18.63 -25.97 -48.32
N SER A 509 -18.84 -27.09 -47.63
CA SER A 509 -20.16 -27.69 -47.38
C SER A 509 -20.76 -27.37 -46.00
N THR A 510 -19.96 -26.87 -45.06
CA THR A 510 -20.37 -26.62 -43.67
C THR A 510 -21.16 -25.31 -43.56
N ALA A 511 -22.36 -25.36 -42.97
CA ALA A 511 -23.14 -24.15 -42.71
C ALA A 511 -22.50 -23.33 -41.58
N LEU A 512 -22.26 -22.04 -41.84
CA LEU A 512 -21.68 -21.12 -40.86
C LEU A 512 -22.74 -20.22 -40.23
N ALA A 513 -23.67 -19.71 -41.04
CA ALA A 513 -24.79 -18.90 -40.58
C ALA A 513 -26.01 -19.12 -41.49
N THR A 514 -27.20 -19.21 -40.91
CA THR A 514 -28.47 -19.23 -41.64
C THR A 514 -29.41 -18.20 -41.03
N LYS A 515 -29.99 -17.34 -41.85
CA LYS A 515 -30.92 -16.28 -41.45
C LYS A 515 -32.20 -16.38 -42.26
N THR A 516 -33.34 -16.28 -41.59
CA THR A 516 -34.64 -16.12 -42.26
C THR A 516 -34.72 -14.73 -42.88
N VAL A 517 -35.14 -14.66 -44.15
CA VAL A 517 -35.29 -13.44 -44.94
C VAL A 517 -36.63 -13.49 -45.67
N THR A 518 -37.20 -12.34 -46.01
CA THR A 518 -38.47 -12.26 -46.74
C THR A 518 -38.24 -11.78 -48.17
N ILE A 519 -38.82 -12.47 -49.15
CA ILE A 519 -38.80 -12.10 -50.58
C ILE A 519 -40.08 -11.31 -50.91
N ALA A 520 -39.92 -10.14 -51.52
CA ALA A 520 -41.04 -9.25 -51.89
C ALA A 520 -40.80 -8.53 -53.22
N ASN A 521 -41.85 -7.93 -53.78
CA ASN A 521 -41.75 -7.04 -54.94
C ASN A 521 -41.37 -5.62 -54.49
N VAL A 522 -40.09 -5.43 -54.17
CA VAL A 522 -39.51 -4.14 -53.74
C VAL A 522 -38.33 -3.78 -54.64
N PRO A 523 -38.03 -2.48 -54.84
CA PRO A 523 -36.84 -2.06 -55.56
C PRO A 523 -35.56 -2.43 -54.79
N ALA A 524 -34.44 -2.55 -55.53
CA ALA A 524 -33.14 -2.75 -54.93
C ALA A 524 -32.63 -1.47 -54.24
N GLU A 525 -32.12 -1.61 -53.02
CA GLU A 525 -31.55 -0.53 -52.22
C GLU A 525 -30.03 -0.64 -52.14
N GLN A 526 -29.35 0.51 -51.97
CA GLN A 526 -27.91 0.53 -51.71
C GLN A 526 -27.63 0.13 -50.25
N LEU A 527 -26.65 -0.74 -50.04
CA LEU A 527 -26.23 -1.11 -48.68
C LEU A 527 -25.51 0.05 -47.97
N PRO A 528 -25.66 0.20 -46.64
CA PRO A 528 -24.90 1.18 -45.85
C PRO A 528 -23.38 0.94 -45.92
N GLU A 529 -22.58 1.98 -45.67
CA GLU A 529 -21.11 1.86 -45.61
C GLU A 529 -20.63 0.95 -44.47
N ASP A 530 -19.40 0.43 -44.58
CA ASP A 530 -18.86 -0.64 -43.73
C ASP A 530 -18.32 -0.18 -42.37
N LYS A 531 -17.75 1.04 -42.29
CA LYS A 531 -17.19 1.64 -41.07
C LYS A 531 -17.38 3.17 -41.05
N PRO A 532 -17.51 3.81 -39.87
CA PRO A 532 -17.44 5.26 -39.76
C PRO A 532 -16.03 5.78 -40.11
N PRO A 533 -15.89 7.02 -40.61
CA PRO A 533 -14.60 7.61 -40.98
C PRO A 533 -13.67 7.77 -39.76
N VAL A 534 -12.36 7.56 -39.97
CA VAL A 534 -11.32 7.85 -38.97
C VAL A 534 -11.38 9.34 -38.60
N PRO A 535 -11.59 9.71 -37.33
CA PRO A 535 -11.62 11.10 -36.91
C PRO A 535 -10.26 11.76 -37.14
N THR A 536 -10.28 13.06 -37.47
CA THR A 536 -9.06 13.88 -37.50
C THR A 536 -8.39 13.92 -36.13
N THR A 537 -7.06 13.96 -36.09
CA THR A 537 -6.29 14.06 -34.85
C THR A 537 -6.62 15.33 -34.08
N ILE A 538 -6.93 15.19 -32.80
CA ILE A 538 -7.18 16.25 -31.82
C ILE A 538 -6.21 16.13 -30.63
N THR A 539 -6.15 17.15 -29.78
CA THR A 539 -5.36 17.12 -28.53
C THR A 539 -6.02 16.24 -27.47
N ILE A 540 -5.26 15.77 -26.48
CA ILE A 540 -5.82 14.99 -25.37
C ILE A 540 -6.82 15.81 -24.56
N GLY A 541 -6.55 17.11 -24.35
CA GLY A 541 -7.51 18.03 -23.72
C GLY A 541 -8.84 18.12 -24.46
N GLU A 542 -8.82 18.21 -25.80
CA GLU A 542 -10.06 18.21 -26.59
C GLU A 542 -10.77 16.85 -26.58
N ALA A 543 -10.03 15.75 -26.50
CA ALA A 543 -10.61 14.41 -26.36
C ALA A 543 -11.34 14.26 -25.02
N ARG A 544 -10.79 14.84 -23.96
CA ARG A 544 -11.39 14.90 -22.61
C ARG A 544 -12.73 15.63 -22.55
N ASP A 545 -13.00 16.54 -23.49
CA ASP A 545 -14.26 17.27 -23.62
C ASP A 545 -15.31 16.53 -24.46
N LYS A 546 -14.98 15.36 -25.04
CA LYS A 546 -15.93 14.55 -25.80
C LYS A 546 -16.83 13.74 -24.88
N ALA A 547 -18.06 13.50 -25.34
CA ALA A 547 -18.97 12.58 -24.67
C ALA A 547 -18.43 11.15 -24.70
N VAL A 548 -18.65 10.39 -23.63
CA VAL A 548 -18.34 8.95 -23.56
C VAL A 548 -18.92 8.20 -24.76
N GLY A 549 -18.16 7.23 -25.28
CA GLY A 549 -18.44 6.45 -26.47
C GLY A 549 -18.06 7.12 -27.79
N GLN A 550 -17.51 8.34 -27.78
CA GLN A 550 -17.06 9.02 -29.00
C GLN A 550 -15.69 8.49 -29.44
N LEU A 551 -15.58 8.21 -30.74
CA LEU A 551 -14.31 7.86 -31.38
C LEU A 551 -13.46 9.12 -31.57
N VAL A 552 -12.22 9.08 -31.11
CA VAL A 552 -11.25 10.19 -31.20
C VAL A 552 -9.91 9.67 -31.72
N THR A 553 -9.13 10.54 -32.37
CA THR A 553 -7.73 10.28 -32.70
C THR A 553 -6.86 11.26 -31.93
N VAL A 554 -5.91 10.78 -31.12
CA VAL A 554 -4.98 11.61 -30.32
C VAL A 554 -3.53 11.21 -30.55
N GLN A 555 -2.61 12.13 -30.25
CA GLN A 555 -1.17 11.86 -30.21
C GLN A 555 -0.60 12.22 -28.85
N GLY A 556 0.36 11.46 -28.35
CA GLY A 556 1.05 11.77 -27.09
C GLY A 556 2.27 10.90 -26.85
N VAL A 557 2.91 11.11 -25.70
CA VAL A 557 4.05 10.33 -25.20
C VAL A 557 3.58 9.38 -24.12
N ILE A 558 4.00 8.11 -24.20
CA ILE A 558 3.70 7.10 -23.17
C ILE A 558 4.50 7.44 -21.91
N THR A 559 3.82 7.71 -20.79
CA THR A 559 4.45 8.16 -19.54
C THR A 559 4.67 7.05 -18.51
N THR A 560 4.09 5.88 -18.73
CA THR A 560 4.19 4.73 -17.83
C THR A 560 4.46 3.46 -18.62
N GLN A 561 5.24 2.54 -18.07
CA GLN A 561 5.51 1.26 -18.74
C GLN A 561 4.21 0.52 -19.07
N PRO A 562 3.95 0.16 -20.34
CA PRO A 562 2.78 -0.63 -20.71
C PRO A 562 2.66 -1.91 -19.87
N GLY A 563 1.47 -2.12 -19.31
CA GLY A 563 1.14 -3.24 -18.42
C GLY A 563 1.40 -3.00 -16.93
N ALA A 564 2.03 -1.88 -16.54
CA ALA A 564 2.23 -1.53 -15.13
C ALA A 564 0.91 -1.39 -14.35
N PHE A 565 -0.19 -1.07 -15.04
CA PHE A 565 -1.49 -0.83 -14.42
C PHE A 565 -2.63 -1.71 -14.96
N GLY A 566 -2.32 -2.79 -15.69
CA GLY A 566 -3.30 -3.75 -16.22
C GLY A 566 -3.15 -3.97 -17.73
N GLY A 567 -3.31 -5.23 -18.19
CA GLY A 567 -3.18 -5.60 -19.60
C GLY A 567 -1.85 -5.15 -20.21
N GLN A 568 -1.91 -4.44 -21.35
CA GLN A 568 -0.80 -3.63 -21.89
C GLN A 568 -1.14 -2.13 -21.81
N GLY A 569 -2.04 -1.71 -20.91
CA GLY A 569 -2.46 -0.32 -20.79
C GLY A 569 -1.36 0.58 -20.24
N PHE A 570 -1.44 1.88 -20.55
CA PHE A 570 -0.46 2.89 -20.18
C PHE A 570 -1.10 4.28 -20.12
N TYR A 571 -0.46 5.23 -19.43
CA TYR A 571 -0.81 6.64 -19.52
C TYR A 571 -0.12 7.28 -20.72
N LEU A 572 -0.88 8.13 -21.42
CA LEU A 572 -0.46 8.92 -22.56
C LEU A 572 -0.62 10.39 -22.21
N GLN A 573 0.37 11.22 -22.55
CA GLN A 573 0.34 12.65 -22.22
C GLN A 573 0.83 13.50 -23.39
N ASP A 574 0.19 14.64 -23.60
CA ASP A 574 0.62 15.74 -24.46
C ASP A 574 0.71 17.05 -23.66
N GLU A 575 0.87 18.19 -24.34
CA GLU A 575 0.97 19.50 -23.68
C GLU A 575 -0.35 19.97 -23.04
N THR A 576 -1.48 19.39 -23.45
CA THR A 576 -2.83 19.81 -23.05
C THR A 576 -3.43 18.94 -21.94
N GLY A 577 -3.01 17.69 -21.80
CA GLY A 577 -3.59 16.77 -20.83
C GLY A 577 -2.96 15.39 -20.84
N GLY A 578 -3.45 14.54 -19.94
CA GLY A 578 -3.11 13.12 -19.90
C GLY A 578 -4.35 12.25 -19.92
N VAL A 579 -4.20 11.00 -20.37
CA VAL A 579 -5.28 10.03 -20.46
C VAL A 579 -4.75 8.62 -20.25
N TYR A 580 -5.50 7.77 -19.58
CA TYR A 580 -5.20 6.35 -19.54
C TYR A 580 -5.66 5.68 -20.83
N VAL A 581 -4.83 4.83 -21.42
CA VAL A 581 -5.17 4.07 -22.62
C VAL A 581 -5.26 2.59 -22.24
N PHE A 582 -6.47 2.04 -22.28
CA PHE A 582 -6.73 0.63 -22.03
C PHE A 582 -6.61 -0.16 -23.32
N GLN A 583 -5.56 -0.98 -23.44
CA GLN A 583 -5.23 -1.73 -24.65
C GLN A 583 -4.36 -2.96 -24.35
N SER A 584 -4.30 -3.93 -25.28
CA SER A 584 -3.58 -5.20 -25.10
C SER A 584 -2.47 -5.47 -26.14
N GLN A 585 -2.23 -4.56 -27.08
CA GLN A 585 -1.18 -4.69 -28.10
C GLN A 585 0.20 -4.47 -27.46
N ALA A 586 1.10 -5.44 -27.67
CA ALA A 586 2.50 -5.35 -27.24
C ALA A 586 3.35 -4.52 -28.21
N GLY A 587 4.59 -4.19 -27.81
CA GLY A 587 5.57 -3.51 -28.66
C GLY A 587 5.72 -1.99 -28.43
N PHE A 588 5.06 -1.46 -27.41
CA PHE A 588 5.16 -0.08 -26.97
C PHE A 588 5.97 0.02 -25.67
N ASN A 589 6.66 1.15 -25.48
CA ASN A 589 7.48 1.40 -24.30
C ASN A 589 7.27 2.82 -23.78
N VAL A 590 7.60 3.04 -22.51
CA VAL A 590 7.69 4.39 -21.93
C VAL A 590 8.61 5.28 -22.78
N GLY A 591 8.20 6.52 -23.07
CA GLY A 591 8.89 7.45 -23.97
C GLY A 591 8.54 7.30 -25.46
N ASP A 592 7.77 6.29 -25.87
CA ASP A 592 7.28 6.20 -27.25
C ASP A 592 6.24 7.31 -27.51
N ARG A 593 6.34 7.95 -28.70
CA ARG A 593 5.31 8.84 -29.22
C ARG A 593 4.38 8.03 -30.11
N VAL A 594 3.09 8.03 -29.80
CA VAL A 594 2.07 7.23 -30.49
C VAL A 594 0.91 8.08 -30.99
N GLU A 595 0.28 7.64 -32.08
CA GLU A 595 -1.03 8.08 -32.54
C GLU A 595 -2.05 6.97 -32.26
N ILE A 596 -3.18 7.32 -31.65
CA ILE A 596 -4.20 6.39 -31.19
C ILE A 596 -5.56 6.85 -31.66
N THR A 597 -6.29 5.98 -32.37
CA THR A 597 -7.74 6.13 -32.62
C THR A 597 -8.49 5.17 -31.70
N ALA A 598 -9.36 5.69 -30.83
CA ALA A 598 -9.99 4.92 -29.75
C ALA A 598 -11.30 5.59 -29.30
N ALA A 599 -12.18 4.83 -28.64
CA ALA A 599 -13.38 5.37 -28.02
C ALA A 599 -13.05 5.98 -26.66
N THR A 600 -13.71 7.10 -26.32
CA THR A 600 -13.65 7.71 -24.98
C THR A 600 -14.54 6.95 -24.01
N GLU A 601 -14.09 6.74 -22.78
CA GLU A 601 -14.81 5.96 -21.75
C GLU A 601 -14.57 6.55 -20.36
N VAL A 602 -15.46 6.22 -19.42
CA VAL A 602 -15.19 6.42 -18.00
C VAL A 602 -15.31 5.09 -17.26
N TYR A 603 -14.18 4.52 -16.83
CA TYR A 603 -14.14 3.25 -16.11
C TYR A 603 -13.59 3.44 -14.70
N ASN A 604 -14.26 2.89 -13.69
CA ASN A 604 -13.93 3.12 -12.27
C ASN A 604 -13.70 4.61 -11.96
N THR A 605 -14.49 5.51 -12.56
CA THR A 605 -14.37 6.99 -12.50
C THR A 605 -13.18 7.62 -13.22
N GLU A 606 -12.26 6.83 -13.79
CA GLU A 606 -11.14 7.32 -14.59
C GLU A 606 -11.57 7.60 -16.04
N PHE A 607 -11.20 8.75 -16.59
CA PHE A 607 -11.38 9.03 -18.01
C PHE A 607 -10.27 8.31 -18.79
N GLU A 608 -10.67 7.46 -19.73
CA GLU A 608 -9.75 6.62 -20.49
C GLU A 608 -10.13 6.53 -21.96
N LEU A 609 -9.16 6.09 -22.76
CA LEU A 609 -9.37 5.64 -24.14
C LEU A 609 -9.41 4.12 -24.14
N THR A 610 -10.48 3.56 -24.68
CA THR A 610 -10.73 2.12 -24.81
C THR A 610 -11.05 1.78 -26.27
N GLU A 611 -11.30 0.50 -26.56
CA GLU A 611 -11.67 0.03 -27.91
C GLU A 611 -10.73 0.59 -28.98
N VAL A 612 -9.41 0.46 -28.74
CA VAL A 612 -8.39 1.03 -29.62
C VAL A 612 -8.56 0.48 -31.05
N MET A 613 -9.10 1.32 -31.92
CA MET A 613 -9.28 1.08 -33.34
C MET A 613 -8.02 1.28 -34.15
N ALA A 614 -7.01 1.99 -33.66
CA ALA A 614 -5.70 2.04 -34.30
C ALA A 614 -4.69 2.55 -33.29
N ILE A 615 -3.51 1.94 -33.24
CA ILE A 615 -2.38 2.50 -32.52
C ILE A 615 -1.12 2.34 -33.35
N LYS A 616 -0.41 3.44 -33.53
CA LYS A 616 0.81 3.51 -34.32
C LYS A 616 1.90 4.24 -33.56
N LYS A 617 3.06 3.62 -33.45
CA LYS A 617 4.28 4.33 -33.03
C LYS A 617 4.71 5.29 -34.13
N ILE A 618 4.79 6.58 -33.80
CA ILE A 618 5.17 7.66 -34.70
C ILE A 618 6.52 8.29 -34.33
N GLY A 619 7.12 7.89 -33.21
CA GLY A 619 8.46 8.30 -32.79
C GLY A 619 8.78 7.95 -31.33
N THR A 620 9.76 8.66 -30.78
CA THR A 620 10.14 8.64 -29.35
C THR A 620 10.36 10.09 -28.88
N ALA A 621 10.13 10.36 -27.61
CA ALA A 621 10.32 11.67 -27.00
C ALA A 621 10.78 11.52 -25.54
N GLU A 622 11.37 12.58 -24.97
CA GLU A 622 11.58 12.64 -23.52
C GLU A 622 10.24 12.66 -22.78
N LEU A 623 10.25 12.16 -21.54
CA LEU A 623 9.06 12.18 -20.71
C LEU A 623 8.68 13.62 -20.34
N PRO A 624 7.39 13.98 -20.40
CA PRO A 624 6.91 15.25 -19.86
C PRO A 624 7.40 15.45 -18.42
N ALA A 625 7.95 16.63 -18.15
CA ALA A 625 8.34 17.01 -16.79
C ALA A 625 7.12 16.94 -15.86
N ALA A 626 7.32 16.45 -14.64
CA ALA A 626 6.25 16.40 -13.66
C ALA A 626 5.91 17.84 -13.21
N LYS A 627 4.64 18.21 -13.26
CA LYS A 627 4.18 19.54 -12.86
C LYS A 627 3.95 19.58 -11.36
N VAL A 628 4.55 20.55 -10.66
CA VAL A 628 4.25 20.80 -9.25
C VAL A 628 2.80 21.25 -9.11
N VAL A 629 2.03 20.57 -8.25
CA VAL A 629 0.61 20.86 -8.00
C VAL A 629 0.33 20.88 -6.51
N ASN A 630 -0.69 21.65 -6.11
CA ASN A 630 -1.14 21.68 -4.71
C ASN A 630 -1.97 20.44 -4.34
N ALA A 631 -2.67 19.84 -5.31
CA ALA A 631 -3.52 18.67 -5.12
C ALA A 631 -3.61 17.82 -6.40
N VAL A 632 -3.90 16.53 -6.22
CA VAL A 632 -4.29 15.61 -7.30
C VAL A 632 -5.80 15.71 -7.49
N ASP A 633 -6.25 16.11 -8.67
CA ASP A 633 -7.67 16.38 -8.95
C ASP A 633 -8.01 16.17 -10.44
N ALA A 634 -9.27 16.49 -10.82
CA ALA A 634 -9.78 16.30 -12.17
C ALA A 634 -9.00 17.08 -13.24
N THR A 635 -8.39 18.22 -12.88
CA THR A 635 -7.71 19.12 -13.83
C THR A 635 -6.35 18.60 -14.27
N ASN A 636 -5.75 17.71 -13.48
CA ASN A 636 -4.43 17.15 -13.76
C ASN A 636 -4.44 15.63 -13.98
N GLN A 637 -5.63 15.02 -14.05
CA GLN A 637 -5.79 13.59 -14.29
C GLN A 637 -5.01 13.12 -15.53
N GLY A 638 -4.32 11.98 -15.37
CA GLY A 638 -3.49 11.34 -16.40
C GLY A 638 -2.13 12.01 -16.62
N GLN A 639 -1.86 13.16 -16.01
CA GLN A 639 -0.60 13.88 -16.16
C GLN A 639 0.41 13.47 -15.09
N ARG A 640 1.70 13.58 -15.41
CA ARG A 640 2.78 13.52 -14.42
C ARG A 640 2.76 14.78 -13.55
N VAL A 641 2.64 14.60 -12.24
CA VAL A 641 2.62 15.69 -11.25
C VAL A 641 3.54 15.41 -10.07
N THR A 642 3.89 16.47 -9.33
CA THR A 642 4.72 16.43 -8.13
C THR A 642 3.99 17.10 -6.97
N LEU A 643 3.93 16.42 -5.82
CA LEU A 643 3.51 16.98 -4.54
C LEU A 643 4.74 17.20 -3.67
N GLU A 644 4.93 18.44 -3.22
CA GLU A 644 6.05 18.83 -2.37
C GLU A 644 5.67 18.82 -0.89
N ASN A 645 6.66 18.53 -0.05
CA ASN A 645 6.58 18.64 1.41
C ASN A 645 5.39 17.88 2.02
N VAL A 646 5.13 16.65 1.54
CA VAL A 646 4.05 15.81 2.05
C VAL A 646 4.56 14.85 3.11
N LYS A 647 3.85 14.79 4.24
CA LYS A 647 4.10 13.83 5.31
C LYS A 647 3.45 12.48 5.00
N ILE A 648 4.23 11.41 5.13
CA ILE A 648 3.77 10.02 4.99
C ILE A 648 3.01 9.61 6.25
N SER A 649 1.82 9.03 6.07
CA SER A 649 1.04 8.40 7.15
C SER A 649 0.21 7.24 6.62
N ASN A 650 -0.16 6.30 7.49
CA ASN A 650 -1.00 5.15 7.13
C ASN A 650 -0.36 4.29 6.01
N LEU A 651 0.95 4.07 6.06
CA LEU A 651 1.65 3.18 5.13
C LEU A 651 1.26 1.70 5.38
N HIS A 652 0.62 1.07 4.39
CA HIS A 652 0.17 -0.32 4.49
C HIS A 652 0.12 -1.03 3.13
N GLY A 653 0.23 -2.37 3.17
CA GLY A 653 0.13 -3.22 1.98
C GLY A 653 -1.32 -3.37 1.50
N VAL A 654 -1.50 -3.48 0.19
CA VAL A 654 -2.80 -3.57 -0.49
C VAL A 654 -2.73 -4.56 -1.64
N THR A 655 -3.86 -5.02 -2.16
CA THR A 655 -3.92 -5.93 -3.31
C THR A 655 -3.70 -5.19 -4.64
N PRO A 656 -3.00 -5.77 -5.64
CA PRO A 656 -2.36 -7.09 -5.63
C PRO A 656 -1.10 -7.12 -4.76
N ALA A 657 -0.73 -8.31 -4.28
CA ALA A 657 0.40 -8.51 -3.37
C ALA A 657 1.68 -7.79 -3.85
N GLY A 658 2.37 -7.13 -2.93
CA GLY A 658 3.51 -6.26 -3.21
C GLY A 658 3.16 -4.78 -3.40
N SER A 659 1.91 -4.45 -3.73
CA SER A 659 1.42 -3.07 -3.80
C SER A 659 1.22 -2.47 -2.40
N PHE A 660 1.28 -1.15 -2.28
CA PHE A 660 1.04 -0.44 -1.03
C PHE A 660 0.41 0.93 -1.25
N GLU A 661 -0.21 1.43 -0.19
CA GLU A 661 -0.80 2.76 -0.13
C GLU A 661 -0.32 3.50 1.11
N PHE A 662 -0.32 4.82 1.02
CA PHE A 662 -0.18 5.71 2.15
C PHE A 662 -0.84 7.07 1.86
N ASN A 663 -1.11 7.82 2.91
CA ASN A 663 -1.60 9.19 2.84
C ASN A 663 -0.42 10.16 2.80
N ALA A 664 -0.34 10.97 1.75
CA ALA A 664 0.55 12.12 1.63
C ALA A 664 -0.21 13.39 2.06
N THR A 665 0.19 13.99 3.19
CA THR A 665 -0.52 15.15 3.76
C THR A 665 0.38 16.36 3.88
N ASN A 666 -0.10 17.53 3.43
CA ASN A 666 0.49 18.85 3.67
C ASN A 666 -0.62 19.89 3.93
N ASP A 667 -0.28 21.17 3.97
CA ASP A 667 -1.24 22.26 4.21
C ASP A 667 -2.34 22.36 3.13
N ASN A 668 -2.15 21.76 1.95
CA ASN A 668 -3.12 21.73 0.86
C ASN A 668 -4.10 20.56 0.96
N GLY A 669 -3.90 19.64 1.92
CA GLY A 669 -4.77 18.50 2.17
C GLY A 669 -4.07 17.15 2.10
N THR A 670 -4.86 16.09 1.98
CA THR A 670 -4.37 14.70 1.93
C THR A 670 -4.64 14.10 0.56
N THR A 671 -3.62 13.52 -0.05
CA THR A 671 -3.71 12.72 -1.28
C THR A 671 -3.34 11.27 -0.98
N VAL A 672 -4.08 10.32 -1.53
CA VAL A 672 -3.70 8.90 -1.48
C VAL A 672 -2.59 8.65 -2.49
N ILE A 673 -1.49 8.07 -2.03
CA ILE A 673 -0.41 7.58 -2.90
C ILE A 673 -0.59 6.10 -3.08
N ARG A 674 -0.77 5.66 -4.32
CA ARG A 674 -0.98 4.27 -4.71
C ARG A 674 0.24 3.77 -5.49
N VAL A 675 1.05 2.93 -4.87
CA VAL A 675 2.20 2.29 -5.53
C VAL A 675 1.83 0.86 -5.92
N ASP A 676 1.79 0.59 -7.22
CA ASP A 676 1.46 -0.74 -7.74
C ASP A 676 2.71 -1.62 -7.80
N GLY A 677 2.64 -2.83 -7.21
CA GLY A 677 3.77 -3.76 -7.16
C GLY A 677 4.28 -4.18 -8.55
N ARG A 678 3.44 -4.09 -9.60
CA ARG A 678 3.81 -4.37 -10.99
C ARG A 678 4.81 -3.36 -11.58
N THR A 679 4.98 -2.21 -10.94
CA THR A 679 6.04 -1.25 -11.30
C THR A 679 7.44 -1.74 -10.90
N GLY A 680 7.53 -2.76 -10.05
CA GLY A 680 8.77 -3.27 -9.48
C GLY A 680 9.14 -2.64 -8.13
N LEU A 681 8.49 -1.53 -7.75
CA LEU A 681 8.58 -0.95 -6.40
C LEU A 681 7.54 -1.59 -5.47
N THR A 682 8.01 -2.45 -4.58
CA THR A 682 7.18 -3.16 -3.59
C THR A 682 7.37 -2.60 -2.19
N LEU A 683 6.43 -2.85 -1.27
CA LEU A 683 6.48 -2.30 0.10
C LEU A 683 7.78 -2.66 0.85
N ASP A 684 8.30 -3.86 0.65
CA ASP A 684 9.57 -4.33 1.23
C ASP A 684 10.80 -3.58 0.67
N LYS A 685 10.69 -3.03 -0.54
CA LYS A 685 11.74 -2.21 -1.17
C LYS A 685 11.55 -0.70 -0.93
N PHE A 686 10.46 -0.30 -0.26
CA PHE A 686 10.18 1.10 0.04
C PHE A 686 10.94 1.55 1.29
N SER A 687 11.92 2.43 1.09
CA SER A 687 12.84 2.90 2.14
C SER A 687 12.21 3.89 3.12
N TYR A 688 11.17 4.60 2.70
CA TYR A 688 10.51 5.62 3.54
C TYR A 688 9.54 5.02 4.56
N LYS A 689 9.22 5.77 5.61
CA LYS A 689 8.40 5.35 6.75
C LYS A 689 7.39 6.43 7.16
N ASP A 690 6.34 6.02 7.87
CA ASP A 690 5.38 6.93 8.47
C ASP A 690 6.08 7.99 9.32
N GLY A 691 5.64 9.24 9.17
CA GLY A 691 6.21 10.40 9.86
C GLY A 691 7.20 11.21 9.02
N GLN A 692 7.84 10.62 8.02
CA GLN A 692 8.80 11.33 7.15
C GLN A 692 8.08 12.27 6.18
N THR A 693 8.71 13.42 5.89
CA THR A 693 8.28 14.36 4.87
C THR A 693 9.06 14.13 3.58
N VAL A 694 8.35 14.00 2.45
CA VAL A 694 8.94 13.72 1.14
C VAL A 694 8.34 14.61 0.07
N THR A 695 9.07 14.78 -1.03
CA THR A 695 8.49 15.15 -2.33
C THR A 695 8.18 13.88 -3.09
N VAL A 696 6.98 13.77 -3.66
CA VAL A 696 6.54 12.60 -4.42
C VAL A 696 6.03 13.01 -5.80
N SER A 697 6.53 12.32 -6.82
CA SER A 697 6.08 12.46 -8.21
C SER A 697 5.34 11.20 -8.66
N GLY A 698 4.49 11.34 -9.67
CA GLY A 698 3.78 10.20 -10.23
C GLY A 698 2.72 10.63 -11.23
N VAL A 699 1.92 9.68 -11.70
CA VAL A 699 0.77 9.99 -12.55
C VAL A 699 -0.47 10.25 -11.71
N SER A 700 -1.10 11.41 -11.91
CA SER A 700 -2.39 11.74 -11.30
C SER A 700 -3.48 10.82 -11.86
N SER A 701 -4.28 10.22 -11.01
CA SER A 701 -5.35 9.30 -11.40
C SER A 701 -6.54 9.39 -10.45
N ILE A 702 -7.64 8.73 -10.80
CA ILE A 702 -8.80 8.57 -9.93
C ILE A 702 -9.24 7.11 -9.99
N PHE A 703 -9.64 6.54 -8.85
CA PHE A 703 -10.16 5.18 -8.79
C PHE A 703 -11.35 5.12 -7.85
N LYS A 704 -12.50 4.67 -8.37
CA LYS A 704 -13.77 4.54 -7.64
C LYS A 704 -14.11 5.80 -6.81
N GLY A 705 -13.88 6.99 -7.40
CA GLY A 705 -14.16 8.28 -6.80
C GLY A 705 -13.04 8.88 -5.95
N THR A 706 -11.90 8.20 -5.78
CA THR A 706 -10.77 8.69 -5.00
C THR A 706 -9.63 9.13 -5.90
N PHE A 707 -9.24 10.41 -5.84
CA PHE A 707 -8.03 10.90 -6.51
C PHE A 707 -6.79 10.35 -5.81
N GLN A 708 -5.85 9.85 -6.61
CA GLN A 708 -4.64 9.21 -6.12
C GLN A 708 -3.47 9.47 -7.06
N LEU A 709 -2.27 9.60 -6.49
CA LEU A 709 -1.03 9.67 -7.25
C LEU A 709 -0.45 8.27 -7.42
N LYS A 710 0.03 7.94 -8.62
CA LYS A 710 0.68 6.66 -8.94
C LYS A 710 2.17 6.84 -9.26
N PRO A 711 3.06 6.81 -8.27
CA PRO A 711 4.50 6.71 -8.49
C PRO A 711 4.86 5.38 -9.18
N THR A 712 5.96 5.38 -9.93
CA THR A 712 6.42 4.26 -10.75
C THR A 712 7.77 3.69 -10.33
N ALA A 713 8.57 4.46 -9.59
CA ALA A 713 9.88 4.02 -9.12
C ALA A 713 10.27 4.71 -7.81
N LEU A 714 11.28 4.18 -7.12
CA LEU A 714 11.79 4.82 -5.90
C LEU A 714 12.35 6.22 -6.18
N SER A 715 12.84 6.46 -7.40
CA SER A 715 13.32 7.78 -7.85
C SER A 715 12.21 8.83 -7.98
N ASP A 716 10.93 8.44 -7.92
CA ASP A 716 9.83 9.38 -7.86
C ASP A 716 9.66 10.00 -6.46
N PHE A 717 10.44 9.55 -5.47
CA PHE A 717 10.46 10.06 -4.11
C PHE A 717 11.79 10.76 -3.83
N ALA A 718 11.73 11.89 -3.11
CA ALA A 718 12.90 12.58 -2.60
C ALA A 718 12.67 12.95 -1.13
N ALA A 719 13.64 12.62 -0.26
CA ALA A 719 13.63 13.12 1.11
C ALA A 719 14.06 14.58 1.14
N ASP A 720 13.57 15.33 2.11
CA ASP A 720 14.23 16.56 2.52
C ASP A 720 15.62 16.25 3.09
N THR A 721 16.64 16.95 2.58
CA THR A 721 18.05 16.86 3.01
C THR A 721 18.60 18.19 3.52
N GLN A 722 17.76 19.22 3.55
CA GLN A 722 18.14 20.54 4.02
C GLN A 722 17.92 20.61 5.53
N ALA A 723 18.96 20.96 6.28
CA ALA A 723 18.80 21.16 7.71
C ALA A 723 18.10 22.51 8.01
N PRO A 724 17.42 22.64 9.17
CA PRO A 724 16.82 23.90 9.58
C PRO A 724 17.86 25.00 9.79
N VAL A 725 17.38 26.24 9.85
CA VAL A 725 18.20 27.40 10.17
C VAL A 725 17.76 28.01 11.50
N THR A 726 18.65 28.00 12.50
CA THR A 726 18.43 28.67 13.79
C THR A 726 18.87 30.14 13.77
N THR A 727 18.21 30.96 14.58
CA THR A 727 18.67 32.30 14.98
C THR A 727 18.63 32.43 16.50
N ALA A 728 19.58 33.17 17.06
CA ALA A 728 19.65 33.47 18.48
C ALA A 728 19.48 34.97 18.74
N ALA A 729 18.70 35.31 19.76
CA ALA A 729 18.52 36.66 20.26
C ALA A 729 18.81 36.71 21.76
N VAL A 730 19.38 37.81 22.23
CA VAL A 730 19.68 38.06 23.66
C VAL A 730 18.92 39.28 24.16
N SER A 731 18.53 39.27 25.43
CA SER A 731 17.93 40.44 26.07
C SER A 731 19.00 41.45 26.50
N GLY A 732 18.64 42.73 26.48
CA GLY A 732 19.54 43.81 26.88
C GLY A 732 20.55 44.17 25.79
N GLN A 733 21.46 45.07 26.12
CA GLN A 733 22.50 45.52 25.21
C GLN A 733 23.84 45.44 25.94
N ALA A 734 24.80 44.73 25.33
CA ALA A 734 26.16 44.73 25.83
C ALA A 734 26.77 46.13 25.69
N ASN A 735 27.67 46.49 26.58
CA ASN A 735 28.44 47.73 26.44
C ASN A 735 29.42 47.65 25.26
N ALA A 736 30.20 48.71 25.06
CA ALA A 736 31.17 48.80 23.96
C ALA A 736 32.27 47.72 24.01
N ASN A 737 32.49 47.10 25.17
CA ASN A 737 33.45 46.03 25.39
C ASN A 737 32.83 44.63 25.27
N GLY A 738 31.52 44.54 24.96
CA GLY A 738 30.79 43.30 24.80
C GLY A 738 30.29 42.66 26.11
N TRP A 739 30.33 43.39 27.23
CA TRP A 739 29.89 42.92 28.54
C TRP A 739 28.45 43.34 28.85
N TYR A 740 27.73 42.45 29.53
CA TYR A 740 26.45 42.72 30.18
C TYR A 740 26.66 42.83 31.68
N ASN A 741 25.87 43.68 32.34
CA ASN A 741 25.89 43.86 33.80
C ASN A 741 24.54 43.54 34.47
N GLN A 742 23.66 42.85 33.75
CA GLN A 742 22.36 42.34 34.22
C GLN A 742 22.12 40.99 33.56
N ASP A 743 21.21 40.19 34.12
CA ASP A 743 20.87 38.86 33.58
C ASP A 743 20.50 38.92 32.10
N VAL A 744 21.03 37.97 31.31
CA VAL A 744 20.82 37.89 29.86
C VAL A 744 19.94 36.69 29.54
N THR A 745 18.78 36.93 28.95
CA THR A 745 17.89 35.88 28.44
C THR A 745 18.22 35.55 27.00
N VAL A 746 18.51 34.29 26.70
CA VAL A 746 18.74 33.76 25.35
C VAL A 746 17.44 33.17 24.81
N THR A 747 17.04 33.64 23.63
CA THR A 747 15.90 33.12 22.86
C THR A 747 16.41 32.52 21.57
N LEU A 748 16.07 31.26 21.31
CA LEU A 748 16.36 30.57 20.06
C LEU A 748 15.09 30.41 19.24
N THR A 749 15.17 30.61 17.93
CA THR A 749 14.12 30.28 16.98
C THR A 749 14.72 29.52 15.81
N ALA A 750 13.92 28.73 15.11
CA ALA A 750 14.35 28.01 13.93
C ALA A 750 13.26 28.00 12.87
N THR A 751 13.68 27.98 11.61
CA THR A 751 12.80 27.84 10.45
C THR A 751 13.33 26.74 9.54
N ASP A 752 12.41 25.98 8.96
CA ASP A 752 12.66 24.99 7.92
C ASP A 752 11.50 25.07 6.93
N ASP A 753 11.79 25.24 5.64
CA ASP A 753 10.80 25.47 4.58
C ASP A 753 10.30 24.18 3.92
N LYS A 754 10.72 23.02 4.42
CA LYS A 754 10.39 21.70 3.86
C LYS A 754 9.83 20.76 4.91
N SER A 755 10.67 19.97 5.58
CA SER A 755 10.21 18.97 6.54
C SER A 755 9.76 19.56 7.88
N GLY A 756 10.11 20.81 8.15
CA GLY A 756 9.75 21.53 9.37
C GLY A 756 10.69 21.22 10.53
N VAL A 757 10.69 22.08 11.55
CA VAL A 757 11.57 21.93 12.72
C VAL A 757 11.02 20.89 13.69
N ALA A 758 11.77 19.83 13.99
CA ALA A 758 11.39 18.86 15.02
C ALA A 758 11.80 19.32 16.42
N ARG A 759 13.03 19.82 16.59
CA ARG A 759 13.52 20.35 17.87
C ARG A 759 14.69 21.30 17.68
N ILE A 760 14.90 22.15 18.69
CA ILE A 760 16.08 22.99 18.84
C ILE A 760 16.86 22.45 20.05
N GLU A 761 18.18 22.38 19.94
CA GLU A 761 19.10 21.94 21.00
C GLU A 761 20.13 23.03 21.29
N TYR A 762 20.58 23.13 22.54
CA TYR A 762 21.64 24.04 22.96
C TYR A 762 22.55 23.41 24.02
N GLN A 763 23.78 23.88 24.13
CA GLN A 763 24.70 23.54 25.22
C GLN A 763 25.44 24.80 25.66
N ILE A 764 25.78 24.86 26.95
CA ILE A 764 26.56 25.97 27.54
C ILE A 764 27.95 25.44 27.88
N GLY A 765 28.98 26.10 27.36
CA GLY A 765 30.38 25.66 27.46
C GLY A 765 30.58 24.30 26.77
N ASN A 766 31.08 23.33 27.53
CA ASN A 766 31.31 21.95 27.09
C ASN A 766 30.36 20.95 27.77
N GLY A 767 29.20 21.42 28.26
CA GLY A 767 28.18 20.57 28.87
C GLY A 767 27.41 19.74 27.82
N ASP A 768 26.42 18.97 28.29
CA ASP A 768 25.57 18.16 27.40
C ASP A 768 24.61 19.03 26.55
N TRP A 769 24.20 18.51 25.40
CA TRP A 769 23.13 19.10 24.59
C TRP A 769 21.78 18.96 25.29
N ASN A 770 21.11 20.09 25.49
CA ASN A 770 19.80 20.22 26.11
C ASN A 770 18.75 20.62 25.07
N ALA A 771 17.53 20.08 25.17
CA ALA A 771 16.42 20.51 24.33
C ALA A 771 15.95 21.91 24.73
N TYR A 772 15.83 22.81 23.75
CA TYR A 772 15.28 24.15 23.94
C TYR A 772 13.75 24.10 23.92
N THR A 773 13.13 24.38 25.07
CA THR A 773 11.67 24.37 25.25
C THR A 773 11.11 25.75 25.61
N ALA A 774 11.95 26.64 26.12
CA ALA A 774 11.64 28.03 26.44
C ALA A 774 12.94 28.87 26.52
N PRO A 775 12.87 30.21 26.42
CA PRO A 775 14.02 31.07 26.68
C PRO A 775 14.64 30.80 28.05
N PHE A 776 15.97 30.87 28.15
CA PHE A 776 16.71 30.63 29.38
C PHE A 776 17.63 31.79 29.74
N ALA A 777 17.89 31.99 31.03
CA ALA A 777 18.73 33.08 31.52
C ALA A 777 20.16 32.63 31.81
N ILE A 778 21.12 33.48 31.45
CA ILE A 778 22.50 33.47 31.92
C ILE A 778 22.56 34.51 33.04
N ASN A 779 22.87 34.06 34.26
CA ASN A 779 22.78 34.89 35.48
C ASN A 779 24.01 34.75 36.40
N THR A 780 25.07 34.09 35.93
CA THR A 780 26.34 33.95 36.65
C THR A 780 27.43 34.69 35.89
N ASP A 781 28.33 35.35 36.60
CA ASP A 781 29.41 36.10 35.96
C ASP A 781 30.40 35.18 35.22
N GLY A 782 31.05 35.70 34.18
CA GLY A 782 32.00 35.01 33.32
C GLY A 782 31.63 35.01 31.83
N ASP A 783 32.46 34.30 31.05
CA ASP A 783 32.27 34.07 29.62
C ASP A 783 31.42 32.80 29.39
N HIS A 784 30.25 32.97 28.78
CA HIS A 784 29.32 31.87 28.47
C HIS A 784 29.25 31.65 26.97
N ASN A 785 29.76 30.51 26.49
CA ASN A 785 29.61 30.10 25.10
C ASN A 785 28.38 29.21 24.96
N VAL A 786 27.35 29.70 24.29
CA VAL A 786 26.13 28.95 23.97
C VAL A 786 26.26 28.41 22.55
N ALA A 787 26.46 27.11 22.40
CA ALA A 787 26.31 26.44 21.11
C ALA A 787 24.86 25.99 20.93
N TYR A 788 24.32 26.14 19.73
CA TYR A 788 22.94 25.79 19.41
C TYR A 788 22.81 25.25 17.99
N ARG A 789 21.81 24.38 17.79
CA ARG A 789 21.45 23.79 16.49
C ARG A 789 19.99 23.37 16.47
N ALA A 790 19.42 23.18 15.30
CA ALA A 790 18.12 22.55 15.14
C ALA A 790 18.19 21.22 14.38
N VAL A 791 17.17 20.39 14.59
CA VAL A 791 16.96 19.13 13.87
C VAL A 791 15.57 19.17 13.26
N ASP A 792 15.45 18.83 11.98
CA ASP A 792 14.16 18.76 11.29
C ASP A 792 13.41 17.45 11.58
N VAL A 793 12.21 17.30 11.00
CA VAL A 793 11.38 16.08 11.12
C VAL A 793 12.01 14.86 10.44
N ASN A 794 12.85 15.08 9.43
CA ASN A 794 13.55 14.03 8.69
C ASN A 794 14.87 13.60 9.34
N GLY A 795 15.33 14.30 10.39
CA GLY A 795 16.57 14.04 11.11
C GLY A 795 17.80 14.80 10.59
N ASN A 796 17.65 15.75 9.66
CA ASN A 796 18.77 16.61 9.24
C ASN A 796 19.14 17.55 10.39
N VAL A 797 20.42 17.54 10.76
CA VAL A 797 20.98 18.31 11.88
C VAL A 797 21.70 19.53 11.31
N GLU A 798 21.33 20.72 11.79
CA GLU A 798 22.02 21.96 11.46
C GLU A 798 23.48 21.94 11.94
N ALA A 799 24.39 22.52 11.17
CA ALA A 799 25.73 22.79 11.64
C ALA A 799 25.69 23.70 12.88
N GLU A 800 26.50 23.37 13.88
CA GLU A 800 26.50 24.07 15.16
C GLU A 800 26.82 25.56 14.99
N LYS A 801 25.96 26.41 15.54
CA LYS A 801 26.20 27.85 15.68
C LYS A 801 26.56 28.16 17.12
N SER A 802 27.26 29.27 17.33
CA SER A 802 27.65 29.72 18.66
C SER A 802 27.29 31.18 18.91
N LEU A 803 27.05 31.49 20.18
CA LEU A 803 26.80 32.82 20.72
C LEU A 803 27.59 32.95 22.02
N THR A 804 28.46 33.94 22.11
CA THR A 804 29.18 34.25 23.35
C THR A 804 28.47 35.36 24.11
N VAL A 805 28.16 35.12 25.38
CA VAL A 805 27.61 36.11 26.33
C VAL A 805 28.63 36.33 27.44
N LYS A 806 29.14 37.56 27.56
CA LYS A 806 30.03 37.96 28.64
C LYS A 806 29.23 38.70 29.70
N LEU A 807 29.09 38.12 30.88
CA LEU A 807 28.29 38.68 31.96
C LEU A 807 29.17 39.00 33.15
N ASP A 808 29.04 40.19 33.71
CA ASP A 808 29.64 40.53 34.99
C ASP A 808 28.75 41.55 35.70
N LYS A 809 28.16 41.13 36.82
CA LYS A 809 27.29 41.96 37.67
C LYS A 809 27.98 42.37 38.97
N THR A 810 29.21 41.92 39.18
CA THR A 810 29.91 42.07 40.45
C THR A 810 30.70 43.36 40.43
N MET A 811 30.57 44.16 41.49
CA MET A 811 31.38 45.37 41.63
C MET A 811 32.83 44.99 41.96
N PRO A 812 33.82 45.78 41.52
CA PRO A 812 35.22 45.61 41.92
C PRO A 812 35.41 45.59 43.44
N THR A 813 36.33 44.76 43.90
CA THR A 813 36.83 44.81 45.28
C THR A 813 37.92 45.88 45.36
N VAL A 814 37.84 46.72 46.40
CA VAL A 814 38.70 47.89 46.58
C VAL A 814 39.38 47.83 47.94
N ASP A 815 40.70 48.03 47.93
CA ASP A 815 41.51 48.26 49.11
C ASP A 815 42.27 49.59 48.99
N VAL A 816 42.17 50.42 50.03
CA VAL A 816 42.73 51.77 50.05
C VAL A 816 44.01 51.75 50.87
N ILE A 817 45.12 52.11 50.23
CA ILE A 817 46.44 52.11 50.83
C ILE A 817 46.90 53.54 51.02
N GLN A 818 47.18 53.88 52.26
CA GLN A 818 47.73 55.16 52.69
C GLN A 818 49.21 55.02 53.02
N SER A 819 50.08 55.66 52.24
CA SER A 819 51.55 55.64 52.43
C SER A 819 52.14 54.25 52.65
N GLY A 820 51.59 53.23 51.96
CA GLY A 820 52.03 51.83 52.05
C GLY A 820 51.39 50.99 53.17
N GLY A 821 50.40 51.51 53.91
CA GLY A 821 49.65 50.77 54.93
C GLY A 821 48.16 51.15 54.97
N ASP A 822 47.47 50.73 56.03
CA ASP A 822 46.03 50.99 56.21
C ASP A 822 45.72 52.49 56.40
N LEU A 823 44.51 52.88 56.02
CA LEU A 823 44.02 54.24 56.23
C LEU A 823 44.00 54.60 57.73
N ARG A 824 44.58 55.75 58.07
CA ARG A 824 44.67 56.27 59.44
C ARG A 824 44.66 57.80 59.47
N ASN A 825 44.41 58.35 60.65
CA ASN A 825 44.65 59.77 60.90
C ASN A 825 46.13 60.12 60.66
N VAL A 826 46.37 61.32 60.16
CA VAL A 826 47.68 61.84 59.73
C VAL A 826 48.04 63.03 60.60
N ASN A 827 49.28 63.08 61.10
CA ASN A 827 49.75 64.27 61.80
C ASN A 827 50.07 65.41 60.81
N PHE A 828 49.84 66.65 61.22
CA PHE A 828 49.95 67.86 60.40
C PHE A 828 51.33 68.06 59.74
N ASP A 829 52.40 67.49 60.32
CA ASP A 829 53.76 67.55 59.82
C ASP A 829 54.14 66.38 58.88
N GLU A 830 53.23 65.44 58.61
CA GLU A 830 53.46 64.29 57.73
C GLU A 830 53.19 64.60 56.24
N THR A 831 53.82 63.80 55.38
CA THR A 831 53.44 63.67 53.97
C THR A 831 52.67 62.36 53.80
N VAL A 832 51.53 62.41 53.13
CA VAL A 832 50.66 61.26 52.87
C VAL A 832 50.54 61.02 51.37
N SER A 833 50.40 59.76 50.96
CA SER A 833 50.01 59.41 49.60
C SER A 833 48.90 58.36 49.65
N PHE A 834 48.04 58.34 48.64
CA PHE A 834 46.94 57.39 48.54
C PHE A 834 47.05 56.59 47.25
N SER A 835 46.82 55.28 47.34
CA SER A 835 46.65 54.39 46.20
C SER A 835 45.51 53.44 46.46
N VAL A 836 44.96 52.89 45.37
CA VAL A 836 43.85 51.95 45.43
C VAL A 836 44.30 50.68 44.72
N GLN A 837 44.31 49.57 45.46
CA GLN A 837 44.37 48.25 44.86
C GLN A 837 42.95 47.80 44.59
N ALA A 838 42.63 47.63 43.31
CA ALA A 838 41.34 47.13 42.89
C ALA A 838 41.49 45.82 42.12
N THR A 839 40.61 44.88 42.40
CA THR A 839 40.51 43.63 41.65
C THR A 839 39.06 43.41 41.23
N ASP A 840 38.90 42.86 40.04
CA ASP A 840 37.64 42.31 39.58
C ASP A 840 37.94 40.98 38.86
N ALA A 841 37.14 39.96 39.15
CA ALA A 841 37.43 38.59 38.76
C ALA A 841 36.91 38.21 37.36
N ALA A 842 35.85 38.87 36.88
CA ALA A 842 35.17 38.51 35.64
C ALA A 842 35.55 39.45 34.49
N SER A 843 35.16 40.72 34.57
CA SER A 843 35.44 41.70 33.52
C SER A 843 36.77 42.44 33.71
N GLY A 844 37.30 42.47 34.94
CA GLY A 844 38.54 43.16 35.29
C GLY A 844 38.36 44.67 35.42
N VAL A 845 39.29 45.34 36.11
CA VAL A 845 39.20 46.79 36.39
C VAL A 845 39.47 47.62 35.12
N ALA A 846 38.57 48.56 34.81
CA ALA A 846 38.70 49.48 33.69
C ALA A 846 39.28 50.85 34.12
N ALA A 847 38.83 51.38 35.24
CA ALA A 847 39.25 52.70 35.72
C ALA A 847 39.23 52.79 37.25
N VAL A 848 40.19 53.55 37.78
CA VAL A 848 40.32 53.87 39.21
C VAL A 848 40.50 55.38 39.33
N GLU A 849 39.55 56.04 39.99
CA GLU A 849 39.56 57.48 40.27
C GLU A 849 39.60 57.71 41.78
N LEU A 850 40.49 58.61 42.23
CA LEU A 850 40.58 59.05 43.62
C LEU A 850 40.28 60.54 43.70
N TYR A 851 39.39 60.92 44.60
CA TYR A 851 39.09 62.32 44.88
C TYR A 851 39.39 62.60 46.33
N LEU A 852 40.18 63.64 46.60
CA LEU A 852 40.40 64.17 47.94
C LEU A 852 39.61 65.48 48.06
N ASP A 853 38.66 65.52 48.98
CA ASP A 853 37.72 66.64 49.17
C ASP A 853 37.12 67.12 47.84
N ASP A 854 36.55 66.17 47.10
CA ASP A 854 35.97 66.33 45.76
C ASP A 854 36.93 66.71 44.61
N HIS A 855 38.24 66.82 44.86
CA HIS A 855 39.25 67.10 43.84
C HIS A 855 39.96 65.81 43.37
N LEU A 856 39.97 65.56 42.06
CA LEU A 856 40.67 64.40 41.48
C LEU A 856 42.18 64.47 41.77
N ILE A 857 42.73 63.39 42.32
CA ILE A 857 44.16 63.23 42.59
C ILE A 857 44.74 62.03 41.84
N ASN A 858 46.03 62.10 41.52
CA ASN A 858 46.75 60.96 40.98
C ASN A 858 47.10 59.98 42.11
N GLN A 859 47.05 58.68 41.82
CA GLN A 859 47.53 57.67 42.75
C GLN A 859 49.01 57.86 43.08
N ASN A 860 49.37 57.60 44.33
CA ASN A 860 50.71 57.78 44.90
C ASN A 860 51.24 59.22 44.85
N ALA A 861 50.41 60.23 44.59
CA ALA A 861 50.82 61.62 44.71
C ALA A 861 51.20 61.91 46.18
N GLU A 862 52.38 62.48 46.39
CA GLU A 862 52.80 62.96 47.71
C GLU A 862 52.07 64.26 48.05
N LEU A 863 51.31 64.23 49.14
CA LEU A 863 50.49 65.33 49.63
C LEU A 863 50.99 65.72 51.02
N SER A 864 51.33 66.99 51.21
CA SER A 864 51.64 67.49 52.55
C SER A 864 50.35 67.65 53.35
N ALA A 865 50.26 67.01 54.52
CA ALA A 865 49.10 67.14 55.42
C ALA A 865 48.86 68.61 55.81
N LYS A 866 49.94 69.39 55.96
CA LYS A 866 49.89 70.84 56.14
C LYS A 866 49.07 71.58 55.08
N SER A 867 49.16 71.15 53.81
CA SER A 867 48.45 71.77 52.69
C SER A 867 46.98 71.36 52.61
N LEU A 868 46.61 70.22 53.22
CA LEU A 868 45.22 69.79 53.33
C LEU A 868 44.47 70.62 54.37
N GLY A 869 45.16 70.99 55.46
CA GLY A 869 44.57 71.69 56.60
C GLY A 869 44.24 70.72 57.74
N LEU A 870 43.86 71.25 58.91
CA LEU A 870 43.45 70.43 60.06
C LEU A 870 41.96 70.09 59.97
N GLY A 871 41.60 68.90 60.44
CA GLY A 871 40.21 68.44 60.49
C GLY A 871 39.93 67.23 59.60
N ALA A 872 38.65 67.02 59.31
CA ALA A 872 38.18 65.87 58.55
C ALA A 872 38.34 66.08 57.04
N HIS A 873 38.95 65.10 56.40
CA HIS A 873 39.11 65.02 54.96
C HIS A 873 38.41 63.78 54.42
N THR A 874 37.83 63.90 53.23
CA THR A 874 37.12 62.81 52.57
C THR A 874 37.91 62.33 51.37
N LEU A 875 38.30 61.06 51.39
CA LEU A 875 38.81 60.35 50.22
C LEU A 875 37.66 59.58 49.57
N ARG A 876 37.18 60.06 48.43
CA ARG A 876 36.21 59.31 47.60
C ARG A 876 36.94 58.49 46.57
N VAL A 877 36.70 57.19 46.56
CA VAL A 877 37.25 56.23 45.59
C VAL A 877 36.13 55.77 44.67
N ARG A 878 36.37 55.85 43.36
CA ARG A 878 35.46 55.32 42.33
C ARG A 878 36.23 54.32 41.48
N VAL A 879 35.76 53.08 41.44
CA VAL A 879 36.36 52.02 40.63
C VAL A 879 35.31 51.44 39.70
N ARG A 880 35.60 51.45 38.41
CA ARG A 880 34.75 50.89 37.36
C ARG A 880 35.45 49.69 36.73
N ASP A 881 34.72 48.62 36.48
CA ASP A 881 35.20 47.47 35.71
C ASP A 881 34.90 47.58 34.20
N ASN A 882 35.25 46.55 33.42
CA ASN A 882 34.99 46.53 31.98
C ASN A 882 33.53 46.22 31.61
N ALA A 883 32.70 45.82 32.58
CA ALA A 883 31.26 45.63 32.46
C ALA A 883 30.41 46.83 32.92
N ASP A 884 31.07 47.94 33.29
CA ASP A 884 30.47 49.15 33.82
C ASP A 884 29.87 49.04 35.24
N ASN A 885 30.18 47.99 36.01
CA ASN A 885 29.87 48.00 37.44
C ASN A 885 30.77 49.01 38.16
N LEU A 886 30.17 49.78 39.06
CA LEU A 886 30.83 50.88 39.76
C LEU A 886 30.83 50.63 41.26
N TYR A 887 32.02 50.50 41.83
CA TYR A 887 32.22 50.69 43.26
C TYR A 887 32.44 52.19 43.53
N GLU A 888 31.70 52.75 44.50
CA GLU A 888 31.94 54.10 45.01
C GLU A 888 31.95 54.07 46.54
N GLY A 889 33.07 54.48 47.13
CA GLY A 889 33.29 54.48 48.57
C GLY A 889 33.84 55.81 49.06
N ASN A 890 33.37 56.27 50.22
CA ASN A 890 33.90 57.44 50.91
C ASN A 890 34.62 57.00 52.17
N PHE A 891 35.87 57.39 52.30
CA PHE A 891 36.71 57.12 53.44
C PHE A 891 37.06 58.42 54.13
N LEU A 892 36.98 58.44 55.45
CA LEU A 892 37.29 59.62 56.25
C LEU A 892 38.62 59.40 56.96
N PHE A 893 39.46 60.43 56.97
CA PHE A 893 40.61 60.51 57.84
C PHE A 893 40.71 61.91 58.42
N LEU A 894 41.30 62.02 59.60
CA LEU A 894 41.59 63.31 60.21
C LEU A 894 43.04 63.70 59.92
N VAL A 895 43.26 64.95 59.55
CA VAL A 895 44.55 65.60 59.74
C VAL A 895 44.54 66.24 61.11
N GLU A 896 45.36 65.69 61.99
CA GLU A 896 45.42 66.03 63.41
C GLU A 896 46.76 66.68 63.72
N THR A 897 46.90 67.26 64.91
CA THR A 897 48.19 67.75 65.38
C THR A 897 48.42 67.32 66.82
N ASN A 898 49.68 67.26 67.20
CA ASN A 898 50.11 66.93 68.55
C ASN A 898 51.20 67.90 69.00
N PHE A 899 51.57 67.87 70.27
CA PHE A 899 52.60 68.75 70.82
C PHE A 899 53.93 68.67 70.04
N ALA A 900 54.33 67.49 69.56
CA ALA A 900 55.55 67.32 68.78
C ALA A 900 55.44 67.91 67.36
N SER A 901 54.28 67.82 66.71
CA SER A 901 54.02 68.47 65.41
C SER A 901 54.08 69.99 65.54
N ILE A 902 53.53 70.55 66.61
CA ILE A 902 53.59 72.00 66.89
C ILE A 902 55.04 72.43 67.21
N ASP A 903 55.79 71.64 67.96
CA ASP A 903 57.21 71.90 68.23
C ASP A 903 58.01 71.97 66.93
N LYS A 904 57.86 70.96 66.05
CA LYS A 904 58.48 70.95 64.71
C LYS A 904 58.05 72.15 63.87
N LEU A 905 56.76 72.52 63.88
CA LEU A 905 56.26 73.68 63.14
C LEU A 905 56.92 74.97 63.63
N VAL A 906 57.04 75.20 64.94
CA VAL A 906 57.74 76.38 65.49
C VAL A 906 59.21 76.39 65.08
N ASN A 907 59.87 75.23 65.07
CA ASN A 907 61.25 75.09 64.59
C ASN A 907 61.37 75.45 63.10
N GLN A 908 60.51 74.89 62.24
CA GLN A 908 60.50 75.15 60.80
C GLN A 908 60.21 76.60 60.46
N LEU A 909 59.26 77.24 61.14
CA LEU A 909 58.97 78.67 60.95
C LEU A 909 60.19 79.53 61.29
N ALA A 910 60.96 79.17 62.31
CA ALA A 910 62.20 79.86 62.62
C ALA A 910 63.30 79.63 61.57
N GLU A 911 63.44 78.40 61.07
CA GLU A 911 64.40 78.05 60.01
C GLU A 911 64.09 78.77 58.69
N ASN A 912 62.81 78.93 58.37
CA ASN A 912 62.34 79.68 57.19
C ASN A 912 62.43 81.20 57.36
N GLY A 913 62.92 81.70 58.50
CA GLY A 913 63.02 83.13 58.81
C GLY A 913 61.66 83.79 59.11
N GLU A 914 60.61 83.00 59.27
CA GLU A 914 59.27 83.47 59.65
C GLU A 914 59.19 83.84 61.14
N VAL A 915 60.12 83.39 61.98
CA VAL A 915 60.30 83.85 63.36
C VAL A 915 61.56 84.72 63.47
N LYS A 916 61.41 85.96 63.95
CA LYS A 916 62.43 87.02 63.83
C LYS A 916 63.76 86.76 64.56
N ASN A 917 63.75 86.04 65.68
CA ASN A 917 64.98 85.68 66.40
C ASN A 917 64.80 84.44 67.30
N SER A 918 65.92 83.86 67.72
CA SER A 918 65.96 82.64 68.55
C SER A 918 65.26 82.79 69.91
N GLY A 919 65.23 84.00 70.49
CA GLY A 919 64.53 84.25 71.77
C GLY A 919 63.02 84.07 71.67
N ILE A 920 62.41 84.49 70.55
CA ILE A 920 60.97 84.31 70.29
C ILE A 920 60.64 82.83 70.08
N LYS A 921 61.47 82.12 69.30
CA LYS A 921 61.37 80.66 69.13
C LYS A 921 61.37 79.95 70.48
N GLN A 922 62.38 80.21 71.32
CA GLN A 922 62.50 79.58 72.64
C GLN A 922 61.32 79.90 73.57
N SER A 923 60.77 81.11 73.48
CA SER A 923 59.57 81.51 74.23
C SER A 923 58.33 80.69 73.85
N LEU A 924 58.10 80.46 72.54
CA LEU A 924 57.00 79.63 72.05
C LEU A 924 57.18 78.16 72.44
N LEU A 925 58.37 77.59 72.24
CA LEU A 925 58.68 76.21 72.60
C LEU A 925 58.56 75.95 74.11
N ALA A 926 59.10 76.82 74.96
CA ALA A 926 59.01 76.66 76.41
C ALA A 926 57.56 76.65 76.93
N LYS A 927 56.67 77.40 76.28
CA LYS A 927 55.24 77.43 76.61
C LYS A 927 54.53 76.17 76.13
N LEU A 928 54.84 75.71 74.93
CA LEU A 928 54.34 74.45 74.39
C LEU A 928 54.76 73.25 75.26
N ASP A 929 56.04 73.18 75.65
CA ASP A 929 56.60 72.15 76.53
C ASP A 929 55.95 72.15 77.93
N THR A 930 55.60 73.34 78.45
CA THR A 930 54.84 73.43 79.71
C THR A 930 53.42 72.88 79.58
N ALA A 931 52.76 73.13 78.44
CA ALA A 931 51.44 72.57 78.15
C ALA A 931 51.49 71.04 77.95
N GLU A 932 52.49 70.54 77.22
CA GLU A 932 52.69 69.11 76.99
C GLU A 932 52.94 68.34 78.31
N ARG A 933 53.78 68.89 79.20
CA ARG A 933 54.02 68.30 80.52
C ARG A 933 52.75 68.18 81.36
N ALA A 934 51.88 69.19 81.30
CA ALA A 934 50.61 69.16 82.02
C ALA A 934 49.66 68.09 81.44
N ALA A 935 49.60 67.96 80.10
CA ALA A 935 48.80 66.94 79.42
C ALA A 935 49.28 65.52 79.78
N LYS A 936 50.58 65.23 79.67
CA LYS A 936 51.17 63.92 80.02
C LYS A 936 50.98 63.53 81.49
N ALA A 937 50.79 64.51 82.38
CA ALA A 937 50.48 64.28 83.80
C ALA A 937 48.99 63.98 84.06
N GLY A 938 48.15 63.89 83.01
CA GLY A 938 46.70 63.70 83.10
C GLY A 938 45.94 64.95 83.58
N ASN A 939 46.57 66.13 83.56
CA ASN A 939 45.96 67.38 84.02
C ASN A 939 45.54 68.25 82.83
N SER A 940 44.49 67.82 82.15
CA SER A 940 44.00 68.44 80.91
C SER A 940 43.62 69.91 81.11
N ASP A 941 43.05 70.31 82.26
CA ASP A 941 42.69 71.71 82.55
C ASP A 941 43.92 72.64 82.58
N GLN A 942 45.04 72.19 83.17
CA GLN A 942 46.28 72.96 83.16
C GLN A 942 46.90 72.98 81.77
N ALA A 943 46.82 71.88 81.01
CA ALA A 943 47.29 71.85 79.63
C ALA A 943 46.54 72.87 78.75
N ILE A 944 45.21 72.92 78.85
CA ILE A 944 44.36 73.91 78.16
C ILE A 944 44.77 75.34 78.53
N LYS A 945 44.94 75.63 79.83
CA LYS A 945 45.36 76.96 80.30
C LYS A 945 46.72 77.36 79.72
N HIS A 946 47.66 76.43 79.65
CA HIS A 946 48.98 76.70 79.07
C HIS A 946 48.95 76.85 77.54
N LEU A 947 48.12 76.08 76.83
CA LEU A 947 47.86 76.27 75.39
C LEU A 947 47.22 77.64 75.11
N GLN A 948 46.26 78.10 75.93
CA GLN A 948 45.68 79.44 75.82
C GLN A 948 46.72 80.56 76.08
N GLN A 949 47.63 80.35 77.03
CA GLN A 949 48.75 81.28 77.26
C GLN A 949 49.74 81.30 76.10
N LEU A 950 50.03 80.15 75.49
CA LEU A 950 50.81 80.04 74.27
C LEU A 950 50.12 80.82 73.13
N GLN A 951 48.82 80.64 72.96
CA GLN A 951 48.01 81.38 71.97
C GLN A 951 48.05 82.90 72.18
N GLN A 952 47.89 83.37 73.42
CA GLN A 952 47.96 84.81 73.76
C GLN A 952 49.36 85.39 73.48
N THR A 953 50.40 84.60 73.75
CA THR A 953 51.79 84.98 73.46
C THR A 953 52.03 85.07 71.95
N LEU A 954 51.55 84.08 71.20
CA LEU A 954 51.60 84.06 69.73
C LEU A 954 50.93 85.31 69.14
N ASN A 955 49.71 85.64 69.58
CA ASN A 955 48.98 86.84 69.15
C ASN A 955 49.75 88.15 69.43
N THR A 956 50.49 88.20 70.55
CA THR A 956 51.35 89.35 70.88
C THR A 956 52.54 89.45 69.91
N TYR A 957 53.14 88.31 69.55
CA TYR A 957 54.25 88.26 68.59
C TYR A 957 53.82 88.58 67.17
N VAL A 958 52.62 88.19 66.74
CA VAL A 958 52.06 88.61 65.44
C VAL A 958 51.91 90.12 65.37
N LYS A 959 51.29 90.74 66.38
CA LYS A 959 51.08 92.20 66.44
C LYS A 959 52.40 92.98 66.44
N ALA A 960 53.46 92.41 66.98
CA ALA A 960 54.80 93.01 67.01
C ALA A 960 55.62 92.77 65.73
N GLY A 961 55.08 92.07 64.72
CA GLY A 961 55.80 91.70 63.50
C GLY A 961 56.99 90.76 63.76
N ASN A 962 56.91 89.98 64.85
CA ASN A 962 57.97 89.10 65.31
C ASN A 962 57.84 87.67 64.77
N ILE A 963 56.67 87.35 64.21
CA ILE A 963 56.40 86.15 63.43
C ILE A 963 55.59 86.55 62.19
N SER A 964 55.76 85.84 61.07
CA SER A 964 54.95 86.05 59.86
C SER A 964 53.45 85.84 60.16
N ALA A 965 52.59 86.57 59.46
CA ALA A 965 51.14 86.41 59.62
C ALA A 965 50.69 84.98 59.26
N SER A 966 51.18 84.43 58.15
CA SER A 966 50.88 83.07 57.68
C SER A 966 51.39 81.98 58.62
N GLY A 967 52.61 82.13 59.15
CA GLY A 967 53.21 81.17 60.07
C GLY A 967 52.49 81.14 61.41
N ALA A 968 52.09 82.32 61.91
CA ALA A 968 51.31 82.40 63.13
C ALA A 968 49.86 81.92 62.97
N GLU A 969 49.23 82.17 61.82
CA GLU A 969 47.91 81.62 61.51
C GLU A 969 47.95 80.08 61.53
N THR A 970 48.93 79.49 60.83
CA THR A 970 49.15 78.03 60.83
C THR A 970 49.37 77.49 62.24
N LEU A 971 50.24 78.13 63.02
CA LEU A 971 50.55 77.73 64.39
C LEU A 971 49.34 77.88 65.32
N ASN A 972 48.54 78.93 65.14
CA ASN A 972 47.32 79.17 65.90
C ASN A 972 46.26 78.11 65.61
N SER A 973 46.03 77.75 64.35
CA SER A 973 45.09 76.68 63.98
C SER A 973 45.48 75.33 64.60
N ASN A 974 46.78 75.05 64.71
CA ASN A 974 47.26 73.84 65.40
C ASN A 974 47.02 73.89 66.92
N ILE A 975 47.23 75.05 67.55
CA ILE A 975 46.93 75.23 68.98
C ILE A 975 45.41 75.10 69.23
N GLU A 976 44.58 75.68 68.36
CA GLU A 976 43.12 75.58 68.45
C GLU A 976 42.61 74.17 68.25
N TYR A 977 43.25 73.40 67.36
CA TYR A 977 42.95 71.98 67.21
C TYR A 977 43.20 71.23 68.53
N LEU A 978 44.36 71.41 69.16
CA LEU A 978 44.63 70.80 70.49
C LEU A 978 43.66 71.27 71.58
N LEU A 979 43.20 72.52 71.54
CA LEU A 979 42.23 73.04 72.50
C LEU A 979 40.82 72.46 72.33
N SER A 980 40.50 71.95 71.13
CA SER A 980 39.17 71.44 70.77
C SER A 980 39.05 69.92 70.73
N HIS A 981 40.15 69.19 70.92
CA HIS A 981 40.21 67.72 70.92
C HIS A 981 40.72 67.19 72.28
N ASP A 982 40.48 65.91 72.59
CA ASP A 982 40.77 65.35 73.93
C ASP A 982 42.29 65.38 74.21
N LEU A 983 42.70 66.06 75.29
CA LEU A 983 44.09 66.20 75.74
C LEU A 983 44.46 65.14 76.80
N LYS A 984 43.81 63.98 76.75
CA LYS A 984 43.97 62.87 77.69
C LYS A 984 45.04 61.87 77.27
#